data_AF-A0A9D9CUW6-F1
#
_entry.id   AF-A0A9D9CUW6-F1
#
_cell.length_a   1.000
_cell.length_b   1.000
_cell.length_c   1.000
_cell.angle_alpha   90.00
_cell.angle_beta   90.00
_cell.angle_gamma   90.00
#
_symmetry.space_group_name_H-M   'P 1'
#
loop_
_entity.id
_entity.type
_entity.pdbx_description
1 polymer ?
#
loop_
_entity_poly.entity_id
_entity_poly.type
_entity_poly.pdbx_seq_one_letter_code
_entity_poly.pdbx_strand_id
1 'polypeptide(L)'
;YIPEYAGPVNMHTDYSSPAYFREFYDLILSLDLPECSEWEREQYRRCEASCDWMVGNWLSQSAKNLFFGEEATISANNVVTLEAGNQGGRFRSAWRTALNYVWHGNPTYTWDPVSHTVKDGGNTFEKDWCDRFAEFMNDPQGWDKSSSCTEFGGGPSVTYKGPGTLHWDIGPDGSFPKSEFIFNWVAGVGMPAAIGSGDLDLAGILYRTCNIEWDITEGGDGYLSSKPHYFHGFFRWLGMLIATGNHQAPGVMKASANMKIYRAIEDSVTFAYTGDEIKYLLDYRNFGTVDAKNVVIVENVPDDFVFVSASDGGVYNAATHTITWNIGTVPGFKSDDTEGPALDLKSGNLAKTIGQVSYKCKIGPNAFGRYCTTADITCSNGSGWTTNEYPNYVTATMQRNCVDVIKRALKIEKTSDVEKVNPGNLVEYKINFENSSEAGWLDGGRPRVSVAVSNSGLGTSQQWLRFRLYNDAIEPYINYGNYRIAYYMYDAGLDCLAGEEDCPVGWGWYTAIYEGKRSATDKVNVTHETIVEDSDDFGKWNQRLCIQFAPLLVTTTAHLSNYYGMGARIHKGGTEPLRVAGYLYPSNWASTDFADDWSWDPDAKDAEDGNYHPVSPSWQNIDPETGKSIEMPLTEYLPSICEKPTHLVKNILVEEYDGYVWRRILGTGPMAGMEAKDVVVVDTLPKGMDFVAFQNDCPLAEYGASWDASKIADGRWVVKWEIPIMQVRQKGSIIYTAMASFPSGAECETEDELTQNVAWILADKNSPLSDTAEVTVTCAKVPKPIIPTTLVKTVDKESVQIGDEVTYTIEYEQTHGAIFDDALANTSDWTLSGAQISGGTLSISQGNKATFNNSLSKNIYIEMDADIAQDQTGEIILRDNIHLQFKYNSSNGMSVTCLDGSKEVGKATCALKNNPSRWRIKLQDDILQVWFGKDTSAGAAFTASGLSEKEGKLAFNGAAWGNFKYSNMHVHTDYAYNLAIVDNKHEEITLGSADEGGKLVGDSIVWEFEHGMKNPIPFGKKYTVTWTGTVDECNEVLINQAYAQLLGHSDDEIRAQATSKCIDESCDGVEKAEISIKD
;
A
#
# COMPACT_ATOMS: atom_id res chain seq x y z
N TYR A 1 48.43 -0.89 -43.50
CA TYR A 1 49.42 -0.30 -42.59
C TYR A 1 49.52 -1.22 -41.39
N ILE A 2 50.47 -2.15 -41.41
CA ILE A 2 50.71 -3.15 -40.34
C ILE A 2 52.22 -3.23 -40.10
N PRO A 3 52.69 -3.69 -38.91
CA PRO A 3 54.12 -3.87 -38.64
C PRO A 3 54.77 -4.86 -39.59
N GLU A 4 55.29 -4.36 -40.72
CA GLU A 4 55.97 -5.18 -41.73
C GLU A 4 57.41 -5.52 -41.31
N TYR A 5 58.05 -4.66 -40.48
CA TYR A 5 59.45 -4.74 -40.05
C TYR A 5 59.63 -4.40 -38.57
N ALA A 6 60.74 -4.86 -37.96
CA ALA A 6 61.18 -4.46 -36.63
C ALA A 6 61.41 -2.95 -36.65
N GLY A 7 61.26 -2.29 -35.50
CA GLY A 7 61.46 -0.85 -35.48
C GLY A 7 62.89 -0.45 -35.92
N PRO A 8 63.09 0.82 -36.31
CA PRO A 8 62.14 1.92 -36.15
C PRO A 8 61.13 2.02 -37.30
N VAL A 9 59.83 2.03 -36.97
CA VAL A 9 58.74 2.27 -37.93
C VAL A 9 57.59 3.04 -37.27
N ASN A 10 56.95 3.93 -38.04
CA ASN A 10 55.70 4.59 -37.66
C ASN A 10 54.56 4.05 -38.52
N MET A 11 53.40 3.83 -37.92
CA MET A 11 52.24 3.29 -38.62
C MET A 11 50.93 3.79 -38.07
N HIS A 12 49.91 3.81 -38.93
CA HIS A 12 48.54 4.10 -38.53
C HIS A 12 47.86 2.89 -37.89
N THR A 13 47.46 3.00 -36.63
CA THR A 13 46.76 1.98 -35.85
C THR A 13 45.25 2.04 -35.98
N ASP A 14 44.68 3.15 -36.42
CA ASP A 14 43.23 3.34 -36.58
C ASP A 14 42.63 2.61 -37.80
N TYR A 15 43.47 2.18 -38.75
CA TYR A 15 43.10 1.29 -39.86
C TYR A 15 43.39 -0.19 -39.58
N SER A 16 44.08 -0.51 -38.48
CA SER A 16 44.36 -1.88 -38.07
C SER A 16 43.05 -2.59 -37.71
N SER A 17 42.84 -3.77 -38.28
CA SER A 17 41.57 -4.48 -38.20
C SER A 17 41.79 -5.97 -37.96
N PRO A 18 42.41 -6.36 -36.83
CA PRO A 18 42.82 -7.74 -36.58
C PRO A 18 41.67 -8.74 -36.73
N ALA A 19 40.48 -8.41 -36.24
CA ALA A 19 39.26 -9.22 -36.40
C ALA A 19 38.96 -9.59 -37.86
N TYR A 20 39.09 -8.62 -38.76
CA TYR A 20 38.82 -8.82 -40.19
C TYR A 20 39.97 -9.53 -40.90
N PHE A 21 41.23 -9.30 -40.49
CA PHE A 21 42.36 -10.04 -41.03
C PHE A 21 42.25 -11.52 -40.72
N ARG A 22 41.92 -11.88 -39.47
CA ARG A 22 41.64 -13.27 -39.08
C ARG A 22 40.45 -13.84 -39.85
N GLU A 23 39.38 -13.08 -39.99
CA GLU A 23 38.22 -13.50 -40.78
C GLU A 23 38.57 -13.78 -42.26
N PHE A 24 39.32 -12.90 -42.91
CA PHE A 24 39.75 -13.12 -44.29
C PHE A 24 40.65 -14.36 -44.41
N TYR A 25 41.58 -14.55 -43.47
CA TYR A 25 42.41 -15.75 -43.43
C TYR A 25 41.57 -17.03 -43.35
N ASP A 26 40.67 -17.10 -42.36
CA ASP A 26 39.82 -18.26 -42.12
C ASP A 26 38.85 -18.50 -43.30
N LEU A 27 38.27 -17.43 -43.86
CA LEU A 27 37.38 -17.53 -45.01
C LEU A 27 38.10 -18.04 -46.25
N ILE A 28 39.28 -17.50 -46.57
CA ILE A 28 40.05 -17.96 -47.75
C ILE A 28 40.45 -19.43 -47.59
N LEU A 29 40.86 -19.86 -46.39
CA LEU A 29 41.13 -21.27 -46.11
C LEU A 29 39.88 -22.14 -46.28
N SER A 30 38.73 -21.69 -45.78
CA SER A 30 37.48 -22.44 -45.85
C SER A 30 36.92 -22.60 -47.27
N LEU A 31 37.13 -21.59 -48.13
CA LEU A 31 36.66 -21.55 -49.51
C LEU A 31 37.60 -22.27 -50.49
N ASP A 32 38.79 -22.69 -50.03
CA ASP A 32 39.84 -23.33 -50.84
C ASP A 32 40.11 -22.58 -52.15
N LEU A 33 40.30 -21.25 -52.07
CA LEU A 33 40.46 -20.40 -53.25
C LEU A 33 41.82 -20.69 -53.91
N PRO A 34 41.86 -21.30 -55.12
CA PRO A 34 43.10 -21.72 -55.77
C PRO A 34 43.92 -20.54 -56.31
N GLU A 35 43.31 -19.36 -56.44
CA GLU A 35 43.96 -18.13 -56.91
C GLU A 35 44.73 -17.41 -55.80
N CYS A 36 44.61 -17.84 -54.55
CA CYS A 36 45.35 -17.29 -53.42
C CYS A 36 46.45 -18.27 -52.99
N SER A 37 47.71 -17.89 -53.18
CA SER A 37 48.86 -18.68 -52.76
C SER A 37 48.93 -18.81 -51.23
N GLU A 38 49.60 -19.86 -50.73
CA GLU A 38 49.84 -20.04 -49.29
C GLU A 38 50.51 -18.80 -48.66
N TRP A 39 51.46 -18.20 -49.37
CA TRP A 39 52.14 -16.98 -48.90
C TRP A 39 51.17 -15.79 -48.76
N GLU A 40 50.28 -15.57 -49.74
CA GLU A 40 49.30 -14.47 -49.69
C GLU A 40 48.31 -14.67 -48.53
N ARG A 41 47.84 -15.90 -48.29
CA ARG A 41 46.96 -16.22 -47.16
C ARG A 41 47.63 -15.92 -45.83
N GLU A 42 48.86 -16.42 -45.64
CA GLU A 42 49.60 -16.20 -44.40
C GLU A 42 49.91 -14.72 -44.12
N GLN A 43 49.82 -13.81 -45.11
CA GLN A 43 49.93 -12.38 -44.83
C GLN A 43 48.80 -11.89 -43.92
N TYR A 44 47.56 -12.37 -44.10
CA TYR A 44 46.44 -12.00 -43.23
C TYR A 44 46.66 -12.45 -41.78
N ARG A 45 47.17 -13.68 -41.59
CA ARG A 45 47.51 -14.19 -40.25
C ARG A 45 48.66 -13.41 -39.61
N ARG A 46 49.66 -13.02 -40.39
CA ARG A 46 50.74 -12.13 -39.94
C ARG A 46 50.20 -10.75 -39.56
N CYS A 47 49.28 -10.19 -40.34
CA CYS A 47 48.62 -8.92 -40.03
C CYS A 47 47.94 -8.98 -38.65
N GLU A 48 47.09 -9.96 -38.39
CA GLU A 48 46.42 -10.10 -37.09
C GLU A 48 47.43 -10.32 -35.95
N ALA A 49 48.33 -11.29 -36.06
CA ALA A 49 49.32 -11.57 -35.02
C ALA A 49 50.17 -10.33 -34.67
N SER A 50 50.58 -9.56 -35.68
CA SER A 50 51.38 -8.34 -35.50
C SER A 50 50.59 -7.19 -34.86
N CYS A 51 49.30 -7.08 -35.15
CA CYS A 51 48.41 -6.14 -34.48
C CYS A 51 48.22 -6.52 -33.01
N ASP A 52 47.96 -7.80 -32.73
CA ASP A 52 47.73 -8.27 -31.36
C ASP A 52 48.98 -8.08 -30.48
N TRP A 53 50.16 -8.40 -31.02
CA TRP A 53 51.42 -8.15 -30.33
C TRP A 53 51.63 -6.67 -30.00
N MET A 54 51.24 -5.76 -30.88
CA MET A 54 51.36 -4.31 -30.63
C MET A 54 50.47 -3.88 -29.45
N VAL A 55 49.27 -4.45 -29.35
CA VAL A 55 48.34 -4.24 -28.21
C VAL A 55 48.99 -4.78 -26.94
N GLY A 56 49.43 -6.04 -26.94
CA GLY A 56 50.10 -6.66 -25.79
C GLY A 56 51.35 -5.90 -25.33
N ASN A 57 52.17 -5.45 -26.28
CA ASN A 57 53.36 -4.65 -25.98
C ASN A 57 52.99 -3.35 -25.28
N TRP A 58 52.00 -2.61 -25.78
CA TRP A 58 51.53 -1.36 -25.16
C TRP A 58 50.94 -1.59 -23.76
N LEU A 59 50.05 -2.57 -23.62
CA LEU A 59 49.37 -2.85 -22.35
C LEU A 59 50.32 -3.37 -21.26
N SER A 60 51.40 -4.06 -21.64
CA SER A 60 52.40 -4.58 -20.70
C SER A 60 53.28 -3.50 -20.05
N GLN A 61 53.38 -2.33 -20.67
CA GLN A 61 54.25 -1.25 -20.18
C GLN A 61 53.68 -0.54 -18.94
N SER A 62 52.35 -0.50 -18.80
CA SER A 62 51.66 0.09 -17.66
C SER A 62 50.25 -0.47 -17.54
N ALA A 63 49.78 -0.68 -16.31
CA ALA A 63 48.38 -1.07 -16.05
C ALA A 63 47.37 0.02 -16.46
N LYS A 64 47.81 1.27 -16.57
CA LYS A 64 46.96 2.41 -16.98
C LYS A 64 46.86 2.61 -18.50
N ASN A 65 47.71 1.92 -19.26
CA ASN A 65 47.76 2.11 -20.71
C ASN A 65 46.46 1.63 -21.36
N LEU A 66 45.84 2.48 -22.16
CA LEU A 66 44.70 2.22 -23.01
C LEU A 66 45.15 2.26 -24.49
N PHE A 67 44.64 1.34 -25.30
CA PHE A 67 45.01 1.23 -26.71
C PHE A 67 44.19 2.21 -27.59
N PHE A 68 44.45 3.51 -27.40
CA PHE A 68 43.91 4.61 -28.21
C PHE A 68 45.04 5.32 -28.95
N GLY A 69 44.87 5.58 -30.25
CA GLY A 69 45.86 6.30 -31.06
C GLY A 69 45.60 6.15 -32.56
N GLU A 70 45.91 7.19 -33.34
CA GLU A 70 45.98 7.11 -34.82
C GLU A 70 47.27 6.44 -35.21
N GLU A 71 48.36 6.76 -34.53
CA GLU A 71 49.71 6.34 -34.88
C GLU A 71 50.44 5.63 -33.72
N ALA A 72 51.17 4.56 -34.07
CA ALA A 72 52.12 3.90 -33.21
C ALA A 72 53.54 4.09 -33.75
N THR A 73 54.45 4.48 -32.87
CA THR A 73 55.90 4.43 -33.09
C THR A 73 56.43 3.14 -32.49
N ILE A 74 57.06 2.30 -33.30
CA ILE A 74 57.83 1.14 -32.84
C ILE A 74 59.29 1.55 -32.83
N SER A 75 59.92 1.58 -31.67
CA SER A 75 61.35 1.91 -31.54
C SER A 75 62.26 0.80 -32.08
N ALA A 76 63.55 1.10 -32.27
CA ALA A 76 64.55 0.09 -32.69
C ALA A 76 64.67 -1.13 -31.75
N ASN A 77 64.17 -1.01 -30.51
CA ASN A 77 64.10 -2.11 -29.54
C ASN A 77 62.72 -2.77 -29.47
N ASN A 78 61.86 -2.54 -30.46
CA ASN A 78 60.48 -3.06 -30.55
C ASN A 78 59.58 -2.67 -29.36
N VAL A 79 59.85 -1.51 -28.74
CA VAL A 79 58.93 -0.89 -27.76
C VAL A 79 57.93 -0.02 -28.52
N VAL A 80 56.65 -0.28 -28.32
CA VAL A 80 55.52 0.46 -28.91
C VAL A 80 55.24 1.70 -28.08
N THR A 81 55.06 2.84 -28.74
CA THR A 81 54.54 4.06 -28.12
C THR A 81 53.41 4.59 -28.99
N LEU A 82 52.25 4.83 -28.38
CA LEU A 82 51.12 5.50 -29.04
C LEU A 82 51.29 7.02 -28.94
N GLU A 83 50.93 7.73 -29.99
CA GLU A 83 50.89 9.19 -29.96
C GLU A 83 49.87 9.71 -28.92
N ALA A 84 50.06 10.95 -28.46
CA ALA A 84 49.10 11.59 -27.55
C ALA A 84 47.91 12.22 -28.31
N GLY A 85 46.69 12.04 -27.78
CA GLY A 85 45.44 12.67 -28.25
C GLY A 85 44.55 11.77 -29.13
N ASN A 86 43.22 11.99 -29.10
CA ASN A 86 42.20 11.15 -29.75
C ASN A 86 41.36 11.87 -30.83
N GLN A 87 41.87 12.93 -31.48
CA GLN A 87 41.14 13.64 -32.55
C GLN A 87 41.05 12.83 -33.86
N GLY A 88 39.91 12.87 -34.55
CA GLY A 88 39.77 12.26 -35.88
C GLY A 88 39.52 10.75 -35.83
N GLY A 89 40.23 9.95 -36.63
CA GLY A 89 39.99 8.51 -36.81
C GLY A 89 40.37 7.58 -35.65
N ARG A 90 40.97 8.12 -34.59
CA ARG A 90 41.76 7.42 -33.56
C ARG A 90 40.97 6.47 -32.68
N PHE A 91 39.74 6.83 -32.35
CA PHE A 91 38.81 6.02 -31.54
C PHE A 91 38.43 4.68 -32.19
N ARG A 92 38.71 4.49 -33.49
CA ARG A 92 38.39 3.27 -34.24
C ARG A 92 39.26 2.08 -33.84
N SER A 93 40.50 2.32 -33.40
CA SER A 93 41.42 1.25 -32.98
C SER A 93 40.86 0.50 -31.77
N ALA A 94 40.23 1.22 -30.82
CA ALA A 94 39.60 0.63 -29.63
C ALA A 94 38.56 -0.45 -29.97
N TRP A 95 37.56 -0.13 -30.81
CA TRP A 95 36.60 -1.14 -31.25
C TRP A 95 37.34 -2.24 -32.02
N ARG A 96 38.12 -1.88 -33.06
CA ARG A 96 38.60 -2.85 -34.06
C ARG A 96 39.47 -3.94 -33.45
N THR A 97 40.23 -3.58 -32.42
CA THR A 97 41.00 -4.52 -31.61
C THR A 97 40.10 -5.37 -30.73
N ALA A 98 39.20 -4.76 -29.93
CA ALA A 98 38.30 -5.50 -29.03
C ALA A 98 37.41 -6.52 -29.79
N LEU A 99 36.99 -6.16 -31.00
CA LEU A 99 36.18 -7.02 -31.86
C LEU A 99 36.89 -8.32 -32.25
N ASN A 100 38.24 -8.35 -32.30
CA ASN A 100 38.98 -9.58 -32.63
C ASN A 100 38.69 -10.66 -31.58
N TYR A 101 38.77 -10.30 -30.30
CA TYR A 101 38.42 -11.21 -29.21
C TYR A 101 36.93 -11.59 -29.24
N VAL A 102 36.02 -10.62 -29.43
CA VAL A 102 34.57 -10.88 -29.47
C VAL A 102 34.19 -11.88 -30.56
N TRP A 103 34.80 -11.79 -31.73
CA TRP A 103 34.51 -12.71 -32.84
C TRP A 103 35.24 -14.04 -32.73
N HIS A 104 36.49 -14.02 -32.30
CA HIS A 104 37.40 -15.15 -32.54
C HIS A 104 38.03 -15.75 -31.28
N GLY A 105 37.86 -15.10 -30.13
CA GLY A 105 38.54 -15.44 -28.88
C GLY A 105 40.07 -15.35 -28.98
N ASN A 106 40.75 -15.86 -27.95
CA ASN A 106 42.21 -15.83 -27.88
C ASN A 106 42.84 -16.64 -29.02
N PRO A 107 43.87 -16.10 -29.72
CA PRO A 107 44.60 -16.83 -30.74
C PRO A 107 45.51 -17.90 -30.11
N THR A 108 45.81 -18.97 -30.86
CA THR A 108 46.74 -20.03 -30.43
C THR A 108 48.19 -19.75 -30.80
N TYR A 109 48.46 -18.58 -31.36
CA TYR A 109 49.75 -18.15 -31.86
C TYR A 109 50.03 -16.69 -31.45
N THR A 110 51.26 -16.26 -31.69
CA THR A 110 51.73 -14.90 -31.40
C THR A 110 52.68 -14.42 -32.49
N TRP A 111 53.17 -13.20 -32.36
CA TRP A 111 54.08 -12.57 -33.32
C TRP A 111 55.48 -12.42 -32.75
N ASP A 112 56.48 -12.78 -33.54
CA ASP A 112 57.86 -12.42 -33.26
C ASP A 112 58.26 -11.18 -34.09
N PRO A 113 58.44 -10.01 -33.44
CA PRO A 113 58.79 -8.78 -34.13
C PRO A 113 60.23 -8.76 -34.65
N VAL A 114 61.09 -9.72 -34.27
CA VAL A 114 62.48 -9.80 -34.75
C VAL A 114 62.57 -10.65 -36.02
N SER A 115 61.90 -11.79 -36.04
CA SER A 115 61.92 -12.71 -37.19
C SER A 115 60.81 -12.49 -38.21
N HIS A 116 59.85 -11.60 -37.94
CA HIS A 116 58.71 -11.32 -38.81
C HIS A 116 57.87 -12.54 -39.13
N THR A 117 57.71 -13.40 -38.13
CA THR A 117 56.97 -14.65 -38.27
C THR A 117 55.94 -14.82 -37.16
N VAL A 118 54.85 -15.46 -37.54
CA VAL A 118 53.90 -16.02 -36.58
C VAL A 118 54.59 -17.20 -35.89
N LYS A 119 54.48 -17.26 -34.57
CA LYS A 119 55.02 -18.36 -33.74
C LYS A 119 53.91 -19.05 -32.98
N ASP A 120 54.10 -20.35 -32.74
CA ASP A 120 53.26 -21.10 -31.81
C ASP A 120 53.41 -20.55 -30.38
N GLY A 121 52.29 -20.48 -29.67
CA GLY A 121 52.20 -19.88 -28.34
C GLY A 121 51.16 -18.76 -28.33
N GLY A 122 49.96 -19.06 -27.84
CA GLY A 122 48.84 -18.12 -27.80
C GLY A 122 49.07 -16.92 -26.88
N ASN A 123 48.14 -15.98 -26.92
CA ASN A 123 48.17 -14.76 -26.11
C ASN A 123 46.75 -14.35 -25.67
N THR A 124 46.65 -13.37 -24.77
CA THR A 124 45.39 -12.83 -24.22
C THR A 124 45.22 -11.34 -24.49
N PHE A 125 46.01 -10.75 -25.39
CA PHE A 125 46.19 -9.31 -25.46
C PHE A 125 44.88 -8.54 -25.71
N GLU A 126 44.03 -9.04 -26.59
CA GLU A 126 42.73 -8.44 -26.91
C GLU A 126 41.71 -8.66 -25.79
N LYS A 127 41.80 -9.77 -25.04
CA LYS A 127 40.98 -9.98 -23.85
C LYS A 127 41.38 -9.01 -22.74
N ASP A 128 42.68 -8.87 -22.51
CA ASP A 128 43.24 -7.92 -21.54
C ASP A 128 42.86 -6.48 -21.93
N TRP A 129 42.80 -6.18 -23.23
CA TRP A 129 42.27 -4.91 -23.74
C TRP A 129 40.78 -4.73 -23.40
N CYS A 130 39.93 -5.73 -23.68
CA CYS A 130 38.50 -5.69 -23.36
C CYS A 130 38.26 -5.43 -21.86
N ASP A 131 38.93 -6.18 -20.99
CA ASP A 131 38.78 -6.05 -19.53
C ASP A 131 39.21 -4.68 -19.04
N ARG A 132 40.38 -4.21 -19.50
CA ARG A 132 40.93 -2.93 -19.08
C ARG A 132 40.08 -1.76 -19.56
N PHE A 133 39.58 -1.81 -20.79
CA PHE A 133 38.75 -0.73 -21.31
C PHE A 133 37.36 -0.72 -20.67
N ALA A 134 36.79 -1.90 -20.37
CA ALA A 134 35.56 -1.99 -19.58
C ALA A 134 35.73 -1.40 -18.17
N GLU A 135 36.83 -1.71 -17.48
CA GLU A 135 37.16 -1.13 -16.17
C GLU A 135 37.25 0.41 -16.24
N PHE A 136 37.97 0.95 -17.21
CA PHE A 136 38.05 2.40 -17.44
C PHE A 136 36.67 3.02 -17.71
N MET A 137 35.83 2.39 -18.52
CA MET A 137 34.52 2.94 -18.87
C MET A 137 33.55 2.96 -17.68
N ASN A 138 33.64 1.98 -16.78
CA ASN A 138 32.84 1.93 -15.56
C ASN A 138 33.20 3.06 -14.58
N ASP A 139 34.49 3.35 -14.41
CA ASP A 139 34.98 4.39 -13.50
C ASP A 139 36.09 5.25 -14.12
N PRO A 140 35.75 6.11 -15.09
CA PRO A 140 36.73 6.94 -15.78
C PRO A 140 37.42 7.95 -14.83
N GLN A 141 36.71 8.42 -13.80
CA GLN A 141 37.26 9.34 -12.80
C GLN A 141 38.24 8.65 -11.85
N GLY A 142 37.97 7.40 -11.46
CA GLY A 142 38.85 6.61 -10.60
C GLY A 142 40.14 6.14 -11.27
N TRP A 143 40.20 6.13 -12.62
CA TRP A 143 41.31 5.57 -13.40
C TRP A 143 42.67 6.18 -13.07
N ASP A 144 42.75 7.52 -13.04
CA ASP A 144 44.00 8.23 -12.73
C ASP A 144 44.12 8.63 -11.25
N LYS A 145 43.02 8.59 -10.47
CA LYS A 145 42.90 9.19 -9.12
C LYS A 145 43.26 10.68 -9.04
N SER A 146 43.57 11.31 -10.18
CA SER A 146 43.82 12.74 -10.35
C SER A 146 42.58 13.47 -10.90
N SER A 147 41.66 12.72 -11.52
CA SER A 147 40.46 13.23 -12.18
C SER A 147 39.33 13.38 -11.18
N SER A 148 38.85 14.60 -10.99
CA SER A 148 37.65 14.89 -10.20
C SER A 148 36.39 14.48 -10.96
N CYS A 149 35.28 14.39 -10.23
CA CYS A 149 33.96 14.29 -10.84
C CYS A 149 33.73 15.42 -11.86
N THR A 150 32.96 15.11 -12.91
CA THR A 150 32.74 16.01 -14.04
C THR A 150 31.62 16.98 -13.73
N GLU A 151 31.89 18.28 -13.85
CA GLU A 151 30.90 19.34 -13.74
C GLU A 151 30.30 19.64 -15.10
N PHE A 152 28.96 19.56 -15.22
CA PHE A 152 28.24 19.88 -16.45
C PHE A 152 27.59 21.27 -16.43
N GLY A 153 27.35 21.84 -15.25
CA GLY A 153 26.82 23.20 -15.07
C GLY A 153 25.33 23.42 -15.38
N GLY A 154 24.63 22.47 -16.00
CA GLY A 154 23.19 22.56 -16.26
C GLY A 154 22.33 21.81 -15.24
N GLY A 155 21.29 22.43 -14.69
CA GLY A 155 20.37 21.79 -13.74
C GLY A 155 20.87 21.81 -12.28
N PRO A 156 20.80 20.71 -11.51
CA PRO A 156 21.26 20.69 -10.12
C PRO A 156 22.78 20.94 -10.02
N SER A 157 23.19 21.62 -8.94
CA SER A 157 24.59 21.98 -8.67
C SER A 157 25.36 20.78 -8.09
N VAL A 158 25.58 19.77 -8.93
CA VAL A 158 26.24 18.50 -8.61
C VAL A 158 27.26 18.12 -9.68
N THR A 159 28.18 17.22 -9.34
CA THR A 159 29.18 16.65 -10.23
C THR A 159 28.93 15.16 -10.46
N TYR A 160 29.33 14.68 -11.63
CA TYR A 160 28.97 13.35 -12.12
C TYR A 160 30.19 12.42 -12.25
N LYS A 161 29.93 11.12 -12.21
CA LYS A 161 30.93 10.05 -12.44
C LYS A 161 30.34 8.89 -13.24
N GLY A 162 31.22 8.00 -13.72
CA GLY A 162 30.85 6.76 -14.39
C GLY A 162 30.64 6.92 -15.90
N PRO A 163 30.03 5.92 -16.58
CA PRO A 163 30.02 5.85 -18.04
C PRO A 163 29.37 7.05 -18.75
N GLY A 164 28.45 7.75 -18.09
CA GLY A 164 27.79 8.95 -18.62
C GLY A 164 28.71 10.17 -18.75
N THR A 165 29.93 10.09 -18.23
CA THR A 165 30.93 11.18 -18.27
C THR A 165 32.05 10.94 -19.28
N LEU A 166 31.95 9.88 -20.10
CA LEU A 166 32.99 9.50 -21.04
C LEU A 166 33.22 10.59 -22.09
N HIS A 167 34.32 11.31 -21.94
CA HIS A 167 34.77 12.29 -22.92
C HIS A 167 35.26 11.60 -24.20
N TRP A 168 35.16 12.30 -25.32
CA TRP A 168 35.67 11.77 -26.59
C TRP A 168 37.19 11.82 -26.72
N ASP A 169 37.86 12.79 -26.07
CA ASP A 169 39.32 12.93 -26.12
C ASP A 169 39.99 12.19 -24.95
N ILE A 170 40.26 10.90 -25.15
CA ILE A 170 40.88 10.01 -24.15
C ILE A 170 42.34 9.78 -24.53
N GLY A 171 43.26 10.12 -23.63
CA GLY A 171 44.69 9.85 -23.80
C GLY A 171 45.01 8.36 -23.73
N PRO A 172 46.11 7.89 -24.35
CA PRO A 172 46.57 6.50 -24.24
C PRO A 172 46.94 6.07 -22.81
N ASP A 173 47.08 7.01 -21.87
CA ASP A 173 47.28 6.79 -20.43
C ASP A 173 45.98 6.90 -19.61
N GLY A 174 44.85 7.15 -20.28
CA GLY A 174 43.54 7.38 -19.68
C GLY A 174 43.31 8.82 -19.19
N SER A 175 44.15 9.78 -19.56
CA SER A 175 43.96 11.21 -19.23
C SER A 175 42.92 11.91 -20.12
N PHE A 176 42.37 13.04 -19.65
CA PHE A 176 41.40 13.88 -20.37
C PHE A 176 41.97 15.28 -20.71
N PRO A 177 42.75 15.45 -21.80
CA PRO A 177 43.40 16.73 -22.09
C PRO A 177 42.53 17.73 -22.90
N LYS A 178 41.99 18.76 -22.23
CA LYS A 178 41.41 20.05 -22.73
C LYS A 178 40.33 20.06 -23.85
N SER A 179 39.12 20.53 -23.45
CA SER A 179 37.97 21.12 -24.18
C SER A 179 37.21 20.27 -25.22
N GLU A 180 35.89 20.03 -25.10
CA GLU A 180 34.99 19.71 -23.96
C GLU A 180 33.64 19.31 -24.57
N PHE A 181 33.46 18.03 -24.91
CA PHE A 181 32.14 17.46 -25.24
C PHE A 181 32.13 15.98 -24.86
N ILE A 182 30.94 15.44 -24.62
CA ILE A 182 30.68 13.99 -24.59
C ILE A 182 30.11 13.63 -25.97
N PHE A 183 30.44 12.45 -26.48
CA PHE A 183 29.90 11.96 -27.75
C PHE A 183 29.51 10.48 -27.65
N ASN A 184 28.37 10.14 -28.22
CA ASN A 184 27.81 8.78 -28.21
C ASN A 184 28.68 7.70 -28.87
N TRP A 185 29.64 8.09 -29.70
CA TRP A 185 30.53 7.14 -30.36
C TRP A 185 31.48 6.42 -29.40
N VAL A 186 31.81 6.97 -28.22
CA VAL A 186 32.71 6.33 -27.24
C VAL A 186 32.02 5.13 -26.64
N ALA A 187 30.75 5.29 -26.25
CA ALA A 187 29.90 4.18 -25.85
C ALA A 187 29.74 3.15 -26.98
N GLY A 188 29.62 3.62 -28.23
CA GLY A 188 29.56 2.76 -29.41
C GLY A 188 30.81 1.90 -29.64
N VAL A 189 32.01 2.50 -29.60
CA VAL A 189 33.29 1.77 -29.78
C VAL A 189 33.72 0.98 -28.57
N GLY A 190 33.26 1.37 -27.38
CA GLY A 190 33.45 0.64 -26.13
C GLY A 190 32.59 -0.61 -26.02
N MET A 191 31.47 -0.68 -26.71
CA MET A 191 30.55 -1.82 -26.64
C MET A 191 31.24 -3.19 -26.82
N PRO A 192 32.07 -3.45 -27.85
CA PRO A 192 32.75 -4.74 -27.97
C PRO A 192 33.69 -5.05 -26.80
N ALA A 193 34.28 -4.05 -26.14
CA ALA A 193 35.08 -4.30 -24.94
C ALA A 193 34.21 -4.74 -23.75
N ALA A 194 33.04 -4.12 -23.54
CA ALA A 194 32.08 -4.55 -22.51
C ALA A 194 31.56 -5.98 -22.77
N ILE A 195 31.28 -6.33 -24.04
CA ILE A 195 30.89 -7.70 -24.41
C ILE A 195 32.05 -8.68 -24.21
N GLY A 196 33.27 -8.30 -24.64
CA GLY A 196 34.46 -9.14 -24.52
C GLY A 196 34.91 -9.36 -23.07
N SER A 197 34.64 -8.41 -22.17
CA SER A 197 34.90 -8.57 -20.74
C SER A 197 33.84 -9.41 -20.02
N GLY A 198 32.64 -9.48 -20.58
CA GLY A 198 31.47 -10.13 -19.96
C GLY A 198 30.68 -9.20 -19.03
N ASP A 199 30.93 -7.89 -19.07
CA ASP A 199 30.23 -6.88 -18.27
C ASP A 199 28.92 -6.44 -18.96
N LEU A 200 27.86 -7.20 -18.71
CA LEU A 200 26.55 -6.95 -19.30
C LEU A 200 25.85 -5.71 -18.73
N ASP A 201 26.16 -5.32 -17.49
CA ASP A 201 25.61 -4.12 -16.86
C ASP A 201 26.17 -2.87 -17.54
N LEU A 202 27.48 -2.83 -17.76
CA LEU A 202 28.12 -1.78 -18.55
C LEU A 202 27.56 -1.77 -19.97
N ALA A 203 27.43 -2.92 -20.63
CA ALA A 203 26.86 -3.00 -21.98
C ALA A 203 25.43 -2.40 -22.03
N GLY A 204 24.61 -2.64 -21.01
CA GLY A 204 23.29 -2.02 -20.85
C GLY A 204 23.36 -0.49 -20.73
N ILE A 205 24.27 0.03 -19.91
CA ILE A 205 24.48 1.48 -19.75
C ILE A 205 24.98 2.11 -21.06
N LEU A 206 25.94 1.48 -21.75
CA LEU A 206 26.45 1.96 -23.03
C LEU A 206 25.38 1.94 -24.12
N TYR A 207 24.50 0.93 -24.12
CA TYR A 207 23.35 0.87 -25.02
C TYR A 207 22.38 2.02 -24.74
N ARG A 208 22.09 2.28 -23.46
CA ARG A 208 21.28 3.42 -23.02
C ARG A 208 21.89 4.74 -23.50
N THR A 209 23.18 4.96 -23.29
CA THR A 209 23.91 6.15 -23.76
C THR A 209 23.81 6.32 -25.28
N CYS A 210 24.04 5.23 -26.03
CA CYS A 210 23.83 5.24 -27.49
C CYS A 210 22.39 5.61 -27.83
N ASN A 211 21.39 5.09 -27.11
CA ASN A 211 20.00 5.36 -27.42
C ASN A 211 19.58 6.82 -27.15
N ILE A 212 20.05 7.43 -26.06
CA ILE A 212 19.54 8.74 -25.56
C ILE A 212 20.20 9.94 -26.23
N GLU A 213 21.44 9.80 -26.68
CA GLU A 213 22.19 10.88 -27.32
C GLU A 213 21.97 10.89 -28.83
N TRP A 214 21.54 12.03 -29.35
CA TRP A 214 21.28 12.24 -30.78
C TRP A 214 21.98 13.48 -31.26
N ASP A 215 23.04 13.32 -32.06
CA ASP A 215 23.80 14.42 -32.62
C ASP A 215 23.49 14.60 -34.10
N ILE A 216 22.85 15.72 -34.45
CA ILE A 216 22.35 15.98 -35.80
C ILE A 216 22.90 17.27 -36.40
N THR A 217 23.13 17.23 -37.71
CA THR A 217 23.42 18.42 -38.54
C THR A 217 22.15 18.97 -39.18
N GLU A 218 21.21 18.11 -39.56
CA GLU A 218 19.89 18.48 -40.07
C GLU A 218 18.80 17.70 -39.31
N GLY A 219 17.80 18.44 -38.83
CA GLY A 219 16.63 17.87 -38.16
C GLY A 219 15.81 16.97 -39.08
N GLY A 220 15.08 16.02 -38.48
CA GLY A 220 14.22 15.07 -39.17
C GLY A 220 13.31 14.36 -38.18
N ASP A 221 12.93 13.13 -38.48
CA ASP A 221 12.09 12.26 -37.66
C ASP A 221 12.78 11.70 -36.39
N GLY A 222 14.05 12.05 -36.15
CA GLY A 222 14.83 11.44 -35.08
C GLY A 222 15.28 10.01 -35.41
N TYR A 223 15.19 9.62 -36.69
CA TYR A 223 15.48 8.28 -37.16
C TYR A 223 16.12 8.29 -38.56
N LEU A 224 15.33 8.04 -39.61
CA LEU A 224 15.81 7.77 -40.96
C LEU A 224 15.99 9.04 -41.80
N SER A 225 15.25 10.09 -41.50
CA SER A 225 15.33 11.38 -42.22
C SER A 225 16.23 12.40 -41.55
N SER A 226 16.60 12.18 -40.28
CA SER A 226 17.61 12.99 -39.59
C SER A 226 19.02 12.70 -40.13
N LYS A 227 19.83 13.75 -40.29
CA LYS A 227 21.23 13.59 -40.72
C LYS A 227 22.16 13.71 -39.52
N PRO A 228 22.82 12.61 -39.08
CA PRO A 228 23.74 12.67 -37.96
C PRO A 228 24.98 13.50 -38.30
N HIS A 229 25.65 14.03 -37.28
CA HIS A 229 26.95 14.65 -37.48
C HIS A 229 28.03 13.58 -37.75
N TYR A 230 28.67 13.65 -38.93
CA TYR A 230 29.79 12.78 -39.31
C TYR A 230 29.50 11.27 -39.06
N PHE A 231 30.40 10.55 -38.37
CA PHE A 231 30.23 9.13 -38.05
C PHE A 231 29.42 8.85 -36.77
N HIS A 232 28.92 9.86 -36.06
CA HIS A 232 28.34 9.67 -34.72
C HIS A 232 27.15 8.71 -34.76
N GLY A 233 26.25 8.88 -35.74
CA GLY A 233 25.11 7.98 -35.96
C GLY A 233 25.51 6.54 -36.31
N PHE A 234 26.63 6.36 -37.02
CA PHE A 234 27.12 5.03 -37.39
C PHE A 234 27.64 4.25 -36.18
N PHE A 235 28.50 4.86 -35.35
CA PHE A 235 29.04 4.20 -34.16
C PHE A 235 27.99 3.98 -33.07
N ARG A 236 27.07 4.94 -32.92
CA ARG A 236 25.87 4.77 -32.10
C ARG A 236 25.11 3.51 -32.51
N TRP A 237 24.77 3.40 -33.80
CA TRP A 237 24.03 2.25 -34.32
C TRP A 237 24.84 0.95 -34.20
N LEU A 238 26.14 1.00 -34.48
CA LEU A 238 26.98 -0.19 -34.35
C LEU A 238 27.06 -0.69 -32.91
N GLY A 239 27.23 0.19 -31.93
CA GLY A 239 27.19 -0.20 -30.51
C GLY A 239 25.89 -0.92 -30.19
N MET A 240 24.75 -0.41 -30.68
CA MET A 240 23.46 -1.07 -30.51
C MET A 240 23.40 -2.44 -31.22
N LEU A 241 23.99 -2.59 -32.42
CA LEU A 241 24.07 -3.87 -33.12
C LEU A 241 24.94 -4.89 -32.37
N ILE A 242 26.08 -4.47 -31.83
CA ILE A 242 26.99 -5.33 -31.06
C ILE A 242 26.30 -5.78 -29.78
N ALA A 243 25.71 -4.85 -29.01
CA ALA A 243 24.97 -5.15 -27.78
C ALA A 243 23.84 -6.16 -28.00
N THR A 244 23.18 -6.11 -29.15
CA THR A 244 22.06 -6.98 -29.50
C THR A 244 22.47 -8.27 -30.22
N GLY A 245 23.77 -8.51 -30.41
CA GLY A 245 24.30 -9.70 -31.09
C GLY A 245 24.09 -9.72 -32.61
N ASN A 246 23.71 -8.58 -33.20
CA ASN A 246 23.44 -8.43 -34.63
C ASN A 246 24.67 -8.01 -35.45
N HIS A 247 25.85 -7.90 -34.83
CA HIS A 247 27.13 -7.64 -35.51
C HIS A 247 28.07 -8.86 -35.46
N GLN A 248 27.69 -9.91 -36.18
CA GLN A 248 28.42 -11.17 -36.25
C GLN A 248 29.62 -11.09 -37.19
N ALA A 249 30.61 -11.97 -36.99
CA ALA A 249 31.72 -12.12 -37.93
C ALA A 249 31.21 -12.61 -39.30
N PRO A 250 31.69 -12.05 -40.43
CA PRO A 250 31.17 -12.37 -41.77
C PRO A 250 31.07 -13.86 -42.12
N GLY A 251 32.07 -14.68 -41.81
CA GLY A 251 32.09 -16.11 -42.15
C GLY A 251 31.20 -16.98 -41.27
N VAL A 252 30.70 -16.44 -40.15
CA VAL A 252 29.68 -17.11 -39.32
C VAL A 252 28.27 -16.58 -39.57
N MET A 253 28.10 -15.56 -40.43
CA MET A 253 26.78 -15.07 -40.84
C MET A 253 26.01 -16.18 -41.57
N LYS A 254 25.13 -16.85 -40.85
CA LYS A 254 24.26 -17.90 -41.37
C LYS A 254 22.83 -17.44 -41.27
N ALA A 255 22.16 -17.31 -42.40
CA ALA A 255 20.73 -17.06 -42.43
C ALA A 255 20.03 -18.21 -41.71
N SER A 256 19.37 -17.91 -40.59
CA SER A 256 18.63 -18.86 -39.78
C SER A 256 17.33 -18.20 -39.30
N ALA A 257 16.41 -19.02 -38.82
CA ALA A 257 15.25 -18.50 -38.11
C ALA A 257 15.71 -17.89 -36.77
N ASN A 258 15.09 -16.80 -36.35
CA ASN A 258 15.39 -16.14 -35.08
C ASN A 258 14.09 -15.84 -34.37
N MET A 259 13.59 -16.82 -33.62
CA MET A 259 12.36 -16.68 -32.87
C MET A 259 12.60 -15.93 -31.56
N LYS A 260 11.81 -14.88 -31.34
CA LYS A 260 11.68 -14.21 -30.05
C LYS A 260 10.24 -14.31 -29.60
N ILE A 261 10.06 -14.42 -28.30
CA ILE A 261 8.76 -14.39 -27.63
C ILE A 261 8.82 -13.33 -26.55
N TYR A 262 7.70 -12.68 -26.33
CA TYR A 262 7.52 -11.63 -25.37
C TYR A 262 6.17 -11.85 -24.68
N ARG A 263 6.11 -11.52 -23.39
CA ARG A 263 4.90 -11.60 -22.58
C ARG A 263 4.34 -10.25 -22.16
N ALA A 264 3.02 -10.17 -22.04
CA ALA A 264 2.31 -9.13 -21.32
C ALA A 264 1.17 -9.74 -20.49
N ILE A 265 0.72 -9.03 -19.46
CA ILE A 265 -0.54 -9.31 -18.77
C ILE A 265 -1.60 -8.42 -19.40
N GLU A 266 -2.78 -8.97 -19.71
CA GLU A 266 -3.91 -8.17 -20.22
C GLU A 266 -4.20 -7.01 -19.25
N ASP A 267 -4.47 -5.83 -19.80
CA ASP A 267 -4.69 -4.57 -19.05
C ASP A 267 -3.54 -4.15 -18.11
N SER A 268 -2.34 -4.73 -18.29
CA SER A 268 -1.16 -4.47 -17.46
C SER A 268 -1.40 -4.75 -15.96
N VAL A 269 -2.26 -5.71 -15.61
CA VAL A 269 -2.54 -6.06 -14.20
C VAL A 269 -1.24 -6.41 -13.49
N THR A 270 -0.88 -5.63 -12.45
CA THR A 270 0.36 -5.81 -11.69
C THR A 270 0.15 -6.27 -10.24
N PHE A 271 -1.09 -6.24 -9.75
CA PHE A 271 -1.50 -6.85 -8.49
C PHE A 271 -2.87 -7.52 -8.63
N ALA A 272 -3.13 -8.52 -7.80
CA ALA A 272 -4.40 -9.23 -7.77
C ALA A 272 -4.63 -9.89 -6.39
N TYR A 273 -5.82 -10.47 -6.22
CA TYR A 273 -6.24 -11.19 -5.02
C TYR A 273 -6.45 -12.67 -5.32
N THR A 274 -6.49 -13.48 -4.26
CA THR A 274 -6.89 -14.88 -4.39
C THR A 274 -8.30 -14.98 -4.98
N GLY A 275 -8.48 -15.92 -5.91
CA GLY A 275 -9.70 -16.12 -6.67
C GLY A 275 -9.81 -15.29 -7.97
N ASP A 276 -8.94 -14.30 -8.19
CA ASP A 276 -8.96 -13.48 -9.41
C ASP A 276 -8.52 -14.29 -10.64
N GLU A 277 -9.06 -13.95 -11.81
CA GLU A 277 -8.60 -14.49 -13.09
C GLU A 277 -7.65 -13.52 -13.78
N ILE A 278 -6.50 -14.03 -14.22
CA ILE A 278 -5.49 -13.28 -14.96
C ILE A 278 -5.35 -13.88 -16.35
N LYS A 279 -5.29 -13.02 -17.38
CA LYS A 279 -4.98 -13.41 -18.75
C LYS A 279 -3.60 -12.92 -19.15
N TYR A 280 -2.78 -13.84 -19.66
CA TYR A 280 -1.46 -13.57 -20.19
C TYR A 280 -1.48 -13.63 -21.72
N LEU A 281 -0.75 -12.70 -22.34
CA LEU A 281 -0.57 -12.56 -23.78
C LEU A 281 0.89 -12.90 -24.11
N LEU A 282 1.10 -13.80 -25.06
CA LEU A 282 2.41 -14.21 -25.54
C LEU A 282 2.55 -13.86 -27.02
N ASP A 283 3.23 -12.75 -27.30
CA ASP A 283 3.56 -12.33 -28.67
C ASP A 283 4.87 -12.95 -29.09
N TYR A 284 4.93 -13.47 -30.31
CA TYR A 284 6.16 -13.99 -30.87
C TYR A 284 6.43 -13.44 -32.25
N ARG A 285 7.71 -13.40 -32.61
CA ARG A 285 8.17 -12.95 -33.93
C ARG A 285 9.39 -13.72 -34.40
N ASN A 286 9.42 -14.01 -35.70
CA ASN A 286 10.64 -14.39 -36.40
C ASN A 286 11.38 -13.14 -36.90
N PHE A 287 12.51 -12.81 -36.28
CA PHE A 287 13.39 -11.71 -36.69
C PHE A 287 14.35 -12.09 -37.82
N GLY A 288 14.48 -13.38 -38.13
CA GLY A 288 15.33 -13.87 -39.21
C GLY A 288 14.68 -13.72 -40.57
N THR A 289 15.48 -13.84 -41.64
CA THR A 289 14.99 -13.86 -43.03
C THR A 289 14.54 -15.24 -43.50
N VAL A 290 14.85 -16.28 -42.73
CA VAL A 290 14.50 -17.68 -43.01
C VAL A 290 13.23 -18.06 -42.25
N ASP A 291 12.31 -18.76 -42.93
CA ASP A 291 11.10 -19.30 -42.30
C ASP A 291 11.47 -20.28 -41.16
N ALA A 292 10.91 -20.05 -39.97
CA ALA A 292 11.09 -20.88 -38.78
C ALA A 292 10.20 -22.12 -38.88
N LYS A 293 10.77 -23.31 -38.71
CA LYS A 293 10.07 -24.60 -38.84
C LYS A 293 9.90 -25.28 -37.48
N ASN A 294 8.76 -25.94 -37.30
CA ASN A 294 8.41 -26.67 -36.08
C ASN A 294 8.55 -25.76 -34.84
N VAL A 295 7.94 -24.58 -34.92
CA VAL A 295 7.92 -23.61 -33.83
C VAL A 295 7.04 -24.15 -32.71
N VAL A 296 7.57 -24.17 -31.49
CA VAL A 296 6.89 -24.62 -30.28
C VAL A 296 7.04 -23.57 -29.19
N ILE A 297 5.94 -23.23 -28.53
CA ILE A 297 5.93 -22.39 -27.32
C ILE A 297 5.61 -23.27 -26.12
N VAL A 298 6.36 -23.12 -25.03
CA VAL A 298 6.11 -23.75 -23.74
C VAL A 298 6.03 -22.67 -22.67
N GLU A 299 4.91 -22.58 -21.97
CA GLU A 299 4.69 -21.64 -20.86
C GLU A 299 4.61 -22.39 -19.54
N ASN A 300 5.18 -21.82 -18.48
CA ASN A 300 5.05 -22.32 -17.12
C ASN A 300 3.91 -21.60 -16.38
N VAL A 301 2.93 -22.36 -15.88
CA VAL A 301 1.88 -21.85 -15.00
C VAL A 301 2.39 -21.90 -13.55
N PRO A 302 2.29 -20.83 -12.75
CA PRO A 302 2.68 -20.90 -11.34
C PRO A 302 2.00 -22.05 -10.58
N ASP A 303 2.71 -22.69 -9.66
CA ASP A 303 2.16 -23.82 -8.89
C ASP A 303 0.92 -23.44 -8.07
N ASP A 304 0.88 -22.20 -7.56
CA ASP A 304 -0.25 -21.69 -6.78
C ASP A 304 -1.42 -21.19 -7.66
N PHE A 305 -1.31 -21.29 -8.99
CA PHE A 305 -2.33 -20.84 -9.93
C PHE A 305 -3.04 -22.04 -10.57
N VAL A 306 -4.34 -21.88 -10.82
CA VAL A 306 -5.18 -22.89 -11.45
C VAL A 306 -5.39 -22.53 -12.91
N PHE A 307 -4.99 -23.40 -13.84
CA PHE A 307 -5.23 -23.20 -15.27
C PHE A 307 -6.73 -23.14 -15.59
N VAL A 308 -7.15 -22.18 -16.42
CA VAL A 308 -8.54 -22.01 -16.86
C VAL A 308 -8.69 -22.34 -18.35
N SER A 309 -7.91 -21.69 -19.21
CA SER A 309 -7.99 -21.88 -20.67
C SER A 309 -6.75 -21.40 -21.40
N ALA A 310 -6.56 -21.86 -22.65
CA ALA A 310 -5.52 -21.40 -23.57
C ALA A 310 -6.13 -21.19 -24.97
N SER A 311 -5.62 -20.19 -25.70
CA SER A 311 -6.01 -19.96 -27.09
C SER A 311 -5.30 -20.90 -28.06
N ASP A 312 -5.77 -20.93 -29.32
CA ASP A 312 -5.05 -21.49 -30.47
C ASP A 312 -4.53 -22.92 -30.29
N GLY A 313 -5.29 -23.75 -29.56
CA GLY A 313 -4.97 -25.17 -29.36
C GLY A 313 -3.84 -25.44 -28.36
N GLY A 314 -3.52 -24.49 -27.47
CA GLY A 314 -2.59 -24.71 -26.36
C GLY A 314 -3.05 -25.87 -25.47
N VAL A 315 -2.15 -26.81 -25.20
CA VAL A 315 -2.44 -28.01 -24.39
C VAL A 315 -1.77 -27.88 -23.03
N TYR A 316 -2.58 -27.84 -21.97
CA TYR A 316 -2.09 -27.83 -20.58
C TYR A 316 -1.77 -29.26 -20.09
N ASN A 317 -0.60 -29.41 -19.47
CA ASN A 317 -0.17 -30.63 -18.80
C ASN A 317 -0.07 -30.38 -17.29
N ALA A 318 -1.02 -30.93 -16.53
CA ALA A 318 -1.07 -30.79 -15.08
C ALA A 318 0.12 -31.44 -14.35
N ALA A 319 0.81 -32.44 -14.93
CA ALA A 319 1.94 -33.09 -14.27
C ALA A 319 3.21 -32.23 -14.28
N THR A 320 3.36 -31.37 -15.28
CA THR A 320 4.51 -30.48 -15.44
C THR A 320 4.17 -29.01 -15.22
N HIS A 321 2.89 -28.69 -14.98
CA HIS A 321 2.37 -27.32 -14.86
C HIS A 321 2.73 -26.44 -16.07
N THR A 322 2.69 -27.01 -17.28
CA THR A 322 3.04 -26.28 -18.52
C THR A 322 1.94 -26.29 -19.56
N ILE A 323 1.90 -25.24 -20.38
CA ILE A 323 1.05 -25.15 -21.57
C ILE A 323 1.95 -25.21 -22.81
N THR A 324 1.62 -26.07 -23.77
CA THR A 324 2.40 -26.21 -25.01
C THR A 324 1.56 -25.82 -26.23
N TRP A 325 2.09 -24.95 -27.08
CA TRP A 325 1.55 -24.64 -28.41
C TRP A 325 2.47 -25.14 -29.51
N ASN A 326 1.93 -25.93 -30.44
CA ASN A 326 2.62 -26.36 -31.65
C ASN A 326 2.29 -25.41 -32.81
N ILE A 327 3.02 -24.29 -32.91
CA ILE A 327 2.77 -23.20 -33.86
C ILE A 327 3.04 -23.61 -35.32
N GLY A 328 3.99 -24.52 -35.55
CA GLY A 328 4.29 -25.01 -36.91
C GLY A 328 5.31 -24.12 -37.63
N THR A 329 4.94 -23.46 -38.73
CA THR A 329 5.88 -22.63 -39.50
C THR A 329 5.58 -21.15 -39.33
N VAL A 330 6.58 -20.36 -38.91
CA VAL A 330 6.48 -18.90 -38.82
C VAL A 330 7.38 -18.27 -39.90
N PRO A 331 6.81 -17.57 -40.89
CA PRO A 331 7.57 -16.91 -41.95
C PRO A 331 8.69 -16.02 -41.43
N GLY A 332 9.84 -16.03 -42.11
CA GLY A 332 10.91 -15.06 -41.90
C GLY A 332 10.60 -13.73 -42.57
N PHE A 333 11.26 -12.66 -42.13
CA PHE A 333 11.11 -11.35 -42.76
C PHE A 333 11.67 -11.36 -44.17
N LYS A 334 10.85 -10.94 -45.13
CA LYS A 334 11.21 -10.78 -46.54
C LYS A 334 10.87 -9.34 -46.89
N SER A 335 11.85 -8.55 -47.32
CA SER A 335 11.59 -7.18 -47.77
C SER A 335 10.50 -7.23 -48.85
N ASP A 336 9.50 -6.39 -48.71
CA ASP A 336 8.71 -5.98 -49.85
C ASP A 336 9.62 -5.12 -50.75
N ASP A 337 9.57 -5.28 -52.07
CA ASP A 337 10.34 -4.45 -53.01
C ASP A 337 9.83 -2.98 -53.05
N THR A 338 9.36 -2.46 -51.92
CA THR A 338 8.72 -1.16 -51.76
C THR A 338 9.72 -0.15 -51.21
N GLU A 339 10.18 0.78 -52.05
CA GLU A 339 10.91 1.98 -51.58
C GLU A 339 9.91 2.99 -50.99
N GLY A 340 10.00 3.29 -49.68
CA GLY A 340 9.20 4.34 -49.03
C GLY A 340 9.04 4.18 -47.52
N PRO A 341 8.62 5.23 -46.77
CA PRO A 341 8.58 5.18 -45.31
C PRO A 341 7.30 4.51 -44.81
N ALA A 342 7.41 3.26 -44.38
CA ALA A 342 6.81 2.74 -43.14
C ALA A 342 7.03 1.22 -43.03
N LEU A 343 7.70 0.78 -41.96
CA LEU A 343 7.45 -0.56 -41.41
C LEU A 343 6.00 -0.56 -40.88
N ASP A 344 5.04 -0.98 -41.71
CA ASP A 344 3.71 -1.31 -41.22
C ASP A 344 3.78 -2.66 -40.48
N LEU A 345 3.65 -2.63 -39.15
CA LEU A 345 3.65 -3.83 -38.30
C LEU A 345 2.37 -4.66 -38.46
N LYS A 346 1.31 -4.08 -39.02
CA LYS A 346 -0.03 -4.68 -39.14
C LYS A 346 -0.35 -5.16 -40.54
N SER A 347 0.44 -4.78 -41.55
CA SER A 347 0.28 -5.25 -42.93
C SER A 347 1.62 -5.66 -43.56
N GLY A 348 1.59 -6.09 -44.82
CA GLY A 348 2.80 -6.44 -45.56
C GLY A 348 3.50 -7.72 -45.08
N ASN A 349 4.79 -7.85 -45.42
CA ASN A 349 5.59 -9.04 -45.09
C ASN A 349 6.00 -9.10 -43.61
N LEU A 350 6.00 -7.98 -42.90
CA LEU A 350 6.34 -7.91 -41.48
C LEU A 350 5.28 -8.58 -40.60
N ALA A 351 4.00 -8.30 -40.83
CA ALA A 351 2.90 -8.90 -40.08
C ALA A 351 2.88 -10.44 -40.16
N LYS A 352 3.35 -11.02 -41.27
CA LYS A 352 3.47 -12.49 -41.45
C LYS A 352 4.51 -13.13 -40.54
N THR A 353 5.44 -12.34 -39.99
CA THR A 353 6.49 -12.83 -39.11
C THR A 353 6.08 -12.86 -37.65
N ILE A 354 4.90 -12.32 -37.32
CA ILE A 354 4.42 -12.07 -35.96
C ILE A 354 3.17 -12.93 -35.70
N GLY A 355 3.02 -13.41 -34.48
CA GLY A 355 1.79 -14.06 -34.00
C GLY A 355 1.62 -13.87 -32.50
N GLN A 356 0.46 -14.28 -31.98
CA GLN A 356 0.12 -14.19 -30.56
C GLN A 356 -0.62 -15.46 -30.14
N VAL A 357 -0.38 -15.91 -28.91
CA VAL A 357 -1.23 -16.86 -28.18
C VAL A 357 -1.52 -16.30 -26.78
N SER A 358 -2.49 -16.87 -26.07
CA SER A 358 -2.84 -16.41 -24.73
C SER A 358 -3.32 -17.56 -23.84
N TYR A 359 -3.26 -17.35 -22.53
CA TYR A 359 -3.85 -18.27 -21.56
C TYR A 359 -4.44 -17.51 -20.37
N LYS A 360 -5.38 -18.15 -19.69
CA LYS A 360 -6.01 -17.67 -18.46
C LYS A 360 -5.75 -18.61 -17.31
N CYS A 361 -5.54 -18.06 -16.14
CA CYS A 361 -5.43 -18.79 -14.88
C CYS A 361 -6.20 -18.06 -13.77
N LYS A 362 -6.67 -18.83 -12.80
CA LYS A 362 -7.28 -18.34 -11.57
C LYS A 362 -6.27 -18.43 -10.43
N ILE A 363 -6.12 -17.37 -9.64
CA ILE A 363 -5.20 -17.35 -8.51
C ILE A 363 -5.72 -18.27 -7.40
N GLY A 364 -4.91 -19.24 -6.99
CA GLY A 364 -5.28 -20.21 -5.96
C GLY A 364 -5.39 -19.58 -4.57
N PRO A 365 -6.03 -20.28 -3.62
CA PRO A 365 -6.31 -19.77 -2.27
C PRO A 365 -5.04 -19.57 -1.40
N ASN A 366 -3.95 -20.26 -1.73
CA ASN A 366 -2.69 -20.18 -0.99
C ASN A 366 -1.68 -19.19 -1.60
N ALA A 367 -2.02 -18.59 -2.74
CA ALA A 367 -1.10 -17.71 -3.45
C ALA A 367 -0.85 -16.42 -2.65
N PHE A 368 0.42 -16.03 -2.53
CA PHE A 368 0.82 -14.80 -1.85
C PHE A 368 2.21 -14.37 -2.30
N GLY A 369 2.41 -13.07 -2.50
CA GLY A 369 3.69 -12.51 -2.96
C GLY A 369 3.74 -12.35 -4.48
N ARG A 370 4.96 -12.17 -5.01
CA ARG A 370 5.18 -11.86 -6.43
C ARG A 370 5.33 -13.11 -7.28
N TYR A 371 4.55 -13.19 -8.35
CA TYR A 371 4.63 -14.26 -9.34
C TYR A 371 5.12 -13.72 -10.68
N CYS A 372 6.31 -14.14 -11.07
CA CYS A 372 6.89 -13.90 -12.39
C CYS A 372 7.05 -15.26 -13.10
N THR A 373 6.42 -15.46 -14.26
CA THR A 373 6.62 -16.70 -15.04
C THR A 373 7.21 -16.41 -16.42
N THR A 374 7.70 -17.47 -17.05
CA THR A 374 8.45 -17.42 -18.31
C THR A 374 7.83 -18.32 -19.36
N ALA A 375 7.93 -17.87 -20.61
CA ALA A 375 7.59 -18.61 -21.81
C ALA A 375 8.86 -18.87 -22.62
N ASP A 376 9.03 -20.10 -23.08
CA ASP A 376 10.06 -20.50 -24.03
C ASP A 376 9.46 -20.62 -25.44
N ILE A 377 10.16 -20.10 -26.45
CA ILE A 377 9.90 -20.39 -27.85
C ILE A 377 11.10 -21.06 -28.49
N THR A 378 10.86 -22.14 -29.24
CA THR A 378 11.90 -22.90 -29.94
C THR A 378 11.52 -23.14 -31.39
N CYS A 379 12.51 -23.41 -32.25
CA CYS A 379 12.29 -23.85 -33.62
C CYS A 379 13.40 -24.83 -34.04
N SER A 380 13.13 -25.67 -35.04
CA SER A 380 14.05 -26.75 -35.45
C SER A 380 15.21 -26.31 -36.34
N ASN A 381 15.20 -25.07 -36.85
CA ASN A 381 16.17 -24.56 -37.83
C ASN A 381 16.70 -23.15 -37.49
N GLY A 382 16.74 -22.79 -36.21
CA GLY A 382 17.12 -21.46 -35.77
C GLY A 382 17.22 -21.33 -34.25
N SER A 383 17.33 -20.09 -33.77
CA SER A 383 17.37 -19.78 -32.35
C SER A 383 15.97 -19.61 -31.75
N GLY A 384 15.87 -19.94 -30.47
CA GLY A 384 14.72 -19.64 -29.62
C GLY A 384 14.98 -18.47 -28.66
N TRP A 385 14.03 -18.27 -27.75
CA TRP A 385 14.11 -17.23 -26.72
C TRP A 385 13.23 -17.59 -25.51
N THR A 386 13.57 -17.02 -24.36
CA THR A 386 12.79 -17.12 -23.13
C THR A 386 12.36 -15.73 -22.70
N THR A 387 11.08 -15.53 -22.39
CA THR A 387 10.61 -14.23 -21.85
C THR A 387 11.25 -13.93 -20.51
N ASN A 388 11.30 -12.65 -20.15
CA ASN A 388 11.70 -12.21 -18.82
C ASN A 388 10.57 -11.42 -18.15
N GLU A 389 10.86 -10.84 -16.98
CA GLU A 389 9.92 -10.05 -16.19
C GLU A 389 9.49 -8.73 -16.86
N TYR A 390 10.14 -8.31 -17.96
CA TYR A 390 9.84 -7.06 -18.65
C TYR A 390 8.86 -7.30 -19.82
N PRO A 391 7.87 -6.42 -20.00
CA PRO A 391 6.84 -6.56 -21.02
C PRO A 391 7.35 -6.34 -22.45
N ASN A 392 6.49 -6.67 -23.41
CA ASN A 392 6.76 -6.61 -24.86
C ASN A 392 7.13 -5.22 -25.37
N TYR A 393 6.85 -4.18 -24.59
CA TYR A 393 6.92 -2.79 -25.01
C TYR A 393 7.93 -2.04 -24.15
N VAL A 394 8.88 -1.36 -24.80
CA VAL A 394 9.69 -0.34 -24.12
C VAL A 394 8.79 0.87 -23.91
N THR A 395 8.38 1.08 -22.66
CA THR A 395 7.50 2.17 -22.26
C THR A 395 8.18 3.05 -21.21
N ALA A 396 7.82 4.34 -21.19
CA ALA A 396 8.25 5.28 -20.16
C ALA A 396 7.50 5.06 -18.83
N THR A 397 6.40 4.31 -18.88
CA THR A 397 5.67 3.80 -17.72
C THR A 397 6.22 2.45 -17.33
N MET A 398 6.47 2.26 -16.05
CA MET A 398 7.15 1.07 -15.57
C MET A 398 6.18 -0.11 -15.55
N GLN A 399 6.17 -0.90 -16.61
CA GLN A 399 5.33 -2.10 -16.69
C GLN A 399 6.15 -3.35 -16.37
N ARG A 400 5.52 -4.36 -15.75
CA ARG A 400 6.13 -5.67 -15.41
C ARG A 400 5.21 -6.81 -15.85
N ASN A 401 5.80 -7.98 -16.12
CA ASN A 401 5.11 -9.25 -16.42
C ASN A 401 4.85 -10.11 -15.19
N CYS A 402 5.04 -9.52 -14.01
CA CYS A 402 4.79 -10.15 -12.73
C CYS A 402 3.50 -9.60 -12.12
N VAL A 403 2.83 -10.44 -11.35
CA VAL A 403 1.67 -10.04 -10.56
C VAL A 403 1.95 -10.23 -9.07
N ASP A 404 1.61 -9.23 -8.27
CA ASP A 404 1.67 -9.32 -6.81
C ASP A 404 0.33 -9.80 -6.26
N VAL A 405 0.31 -10.98 -5.65
CA VAL A 405 -0.86 -11.50 -4.95
C VAL A 405 -0.82 -11.00 -3.51
N ILE A 406 -1.75 -10.12 -3.17
CA ILE A 406 -1.79 -9.42 -1.88
C ILE A 406 -3.04 -9.76 -1.08
N LYS A 407 -3.05 -9.40 0.21
CA LYS A 407 -4.25 -9.49 1.05
C LYS A 407 -5.28 -8.45 0.61
N ARG A 408 -6.55 -8.80 0.72
CA ARG A 408 -7.68 -7.89 0.46
C ARG A 408 -7.68 -6.76 1.48
N ALA A 409 -7.83 -5.53 0.98
CA ALA A 409 -8.03 -4.36 1.84
C ALA A 409 -9.48 -4.29 2.29
N LEU A 410 -10.42 -4.50 1.37
CA LEU A 410 -11.85 -4.52 1.67
C LEU A 410 -12.24 -5.74 2.49
N LYS A 411 -12.98 -5.49 3.58
CA LYS A 411 -13.60 -6.49 4.44
C LYS A 411 -15.11 -6.27 4.47
N ILE A 412 -15.86 -7.36 4.57
CA ILE A 412 -17.31 -7.36 4.77
C ILE A 412 -17.65 -8.44 5.78
N GLU A 413 -18.61 -8.13 6.65
CA GLU A 413 -19.22 -9.07 7.60
C GLU A 413 -20.73 -8.83 7.58
N LYS A 414 -21.52 -9.89 7.48
CA LYS A 414 -22.98 -9.83 7.46
C LYS A 414 -23.57 -10.68 8.57
N THR A 415 -24.44 -10.07 9.37
CA THR A 415 -25.14 -10.75 10.46
C THR A 415 -26.65 -10.49 10.42
N SER A 416 -27.41 -11.33 11.12
CA SER A 416 -28.82 -11.13 11.47
C SER A 416 -28.97 -11.07 13.00
N ASP A 417 -30.01 -10.39 13.47
CA ASP A 417 -30.36 -10.34 14.90
C ASP A 417 -30.99 -11.64 15.43
N VAL A 418 -31.51 -12.47 14.53
CA VAL A 418 -32.16 -13.75 14.83
C VAL A 418 -31.66 -14.88 13.92
N GLU A 419 -31.68 -16.11 14.46
CA GLU A 419 -31.46 -17.35 13.69
C GLU A 419 -32.79 -17.94 13.17
N LYS A 420 -33.90 -17.67 13.87
CA LYS A 420 -35.25 -18.13 13.53
C LYS A 420 -36.26 -16.99 13.63
N VAL A 421 -37.24 -16.97 12.72
CA VAL A 421 -38.27 -15.92 12.68
C VAL A 421 -39.62 -16.48 12.24
N ASN A 422 -40.70 -15.95 12.82
CA ASN A 422 -42.06 -16.23 12.34
C ASN A 422 -42.43 -15.35 11.14
N PRO A 423 -43.25 -15.82 10.20
CA PRO A 423 -43.70 -15.01 9.07
C PRO A 423 -44.45 -13.76 9.56
N GLY A 424 -44.20 -12.62 8.91
CA GLY A 424 -44.73 -11.30 9.27
C GLY A 424 -43.89 -10.53 10.29
N ASN A 425 -42.89 -11.16 10.92
CA ASN A 425 -41.96 -10.47 11.81
C ASN A 425 -40.79 -9.87 11.05
N LEU A 426 -40.15 -8.87 11.67
CA LEU A 426 -38.96 -8.23 11.15
C LEU A 426 -37.71 -9.02 11.54
N VAL A 427 -36.77 -9.08 10.61
CA VAL A 427 -35.38 -9.47 10.80
C VAL A 427 -34.53 -8.22 10.58
N GLU A 428 -33.63 -7.91 11.50
CA GLU A 428 -32.62 -6.88 11.30
C GLU A 428 -31.34 -7.52 10.73
N TYR A 429 -30.89 -7.03 9.58
CA TYR A 429 -29.60 -7.37 9.02
C TYR A 429 -28.62 -6.24 9.25
N LYS A 430 -27.39 -6.60 9.60
CA LYS A 430 -26.27 -5.68 9.75
C LYS A 430 -25.14 -6.09 8.82
N ILE A 431 -24.63 -5.16 8.02
CA ILE A 431 -23.46 -5.33 7.16
C ILE A 431 -22.38 -4.39 7.65
N ASN A 432 -21.31 -4.92 8.23
CA ASN A 432 -20.09 -4.16 8.55
C ASN A 432 -19.14 -4.21 7.36
N PHE A 433 -18.49 -3.09 7.05
CA PHE A 433 -17.48 -3.02 6.01
C PHE A 433 -16.32 -2.12 6.43
N GLU A 434 -15.13 -2.42 5.91
CA GLU A 434 -13.89 -1.68 6.21
C GLU A 434 -12.97 -1.68 4.98
N ASN A 435 -12.30 -0.57 4.71
CA ASN A 435 -11.09 -0.57 3.89
C ASN A 435 -9.86 -0.67 4.81
N SER A 436 -9.38 -1.89 5.03
CA SER A 436 -8.43 -2.20 6.09
C SER A 436 -6.98 -1.91 5.72
N SER A 437 -6.19 -1.44 6.69
CA SER A 437 -4.74 -1.25 6.55
C SER A 437 -3.94 -2.56 6.55
N GLU A 438 -4.58 -3.70 6.83
CA GLU A 438 -3.91 -5.02 6.87
C GLU A 438 -3.37 -5.50 5.52
N ALA A 439 -3.84 -4.92 4.42
CA ALA A 439 -3.29 -5.17 3.09
C ALA A 439 -1.83 -4.70 2.96
N GLY A 440 -1.42 -3.72 3.76
CA GLY A 440 -0.06 -3.16 3.73
C GLY A 440 0.21 -2.30 2.49
N TRP A 441 1.48 -2.05 2.22
CA TRP A 441 1.93 -1.28 1.06
C TRP A 441 2.12 -2.15 -0.17
N LEU A 442 1.78 -1.58 -1.33
CA LEU A 442 2.22 -2.12 -2.61
C LEU A 442 3.54 -1.45 -3.00
N ASP A 443 4.64 -2.18 -2.78
CA ASP A 443 5.99 -1.67 -2.98
C ASP A 443 6.55 -2.06 -4.37
N GLY A 444 7.59 -1.34 -4.78
CA GLY A 444 8.35 -1.63 -5.99
C GLY A 444 8.19 -0.56 -7.04
N GLY A 445 9.30 -0.18 -7.66
CA GLY A 445 9.33 0.79 -8.75
C GLY A 445 10.59 0.63 -9.55
N ARG A 446 10.85 1.57 -10.46
CA ARG A 446 12.06 1.59 -11.25
C ARG A 446 13.25 1.94 -10.37
N PRO A 447 14.34 1.14 -10.36
CA PRO A 447 15.52 1.49 -9.58
C PRO A 447 16.20 2.74 -10.14
N ARG A 448 17.03 3.39 -9.32
CA ARG A 448 17.84 4.58 -9.69
C ARG A 448 17.00 5.79 -10.12
N VAL A 449 15.82 5.96 -9.53
CA VAL A 449 15.05 7.22 -9.57
C VAL A 449 14.91 7.72 -8.14
N SER A 450 15.34 8.94 -7.88
CA SER A 450 15.32 9.56 -6.57
C SER A 450 14.58 10.88 -6.62
N VAL A 451 13.75 11.15 -5.60
CA VAL A 451 13.06 12.43 -5.43
C VAL A 451 13.64 13.10 -4.20
N ALA A 452 14.03 14.36 -4.35
CA ALA A 452 14.54 15.18 -3.27
C ALA A 452 13.60 16.35 -3.01
N VAL A 453 13.45 16.69 -1.74
CA VAL A 453 12.49 17.68 -1.25
C VAL A 453 13.16 18.72 -0.37
N SER A 454 12.64 19.94 -0.39
CA SER A 454 13.04 20.96 0.58
C SER A 454 11.91 21.90 0.94
N ASN A 455 12.10 22.60 2.05
CA ASN A 455 11.23 23.68 2.51
C ASN A 455 11.99 25.00 2.76
N SER A 456 11.27 26.07 3.10
CA SER A 456 11.85 27.39 3.42
C SER A 456 12.08 27.65 4.92
N GLY A 457 11.82 26.67 5.79
CA GLY A 457 11.49 26.90 7.20
C GLY A 457 10.00 27.18 7.41
N LEU A 458 9.57 27.17 8.69
CA LEU A 458 8.17 27.36 9.08
C LEU A 458 7.66 28.75 8.65
N GLY A 459 6.62 28.75 7.83
CA GLY A 459 5.76 29.91 7.64
C GLY A 459 4.59 29.91 8.63
N THR A 460 3.88 31.03 8.72
CA THR A 460 2.64 31.13 9.49
C THR A 460 1.39 31.19 8.62
N SER A 461 1.52 31.59 7.35
CA SER A 461 0.40 31.74 6.41
C SER A 461 0.62 31.04 5.07
N GLN A 462 1.81 30.50 4.83
CA GLN A 462 2.14 29.69 3.67
C GLN A 462 3.35 28.81 3.97
N GLN A 463 3.41 27.65 3.34
CA GLN A 463 4.51 26.70 3.48
C GLN A 463 5.08 26.37 2.11
N TRP A 464 6.36 26.70 1.87
CA TRP A 464 7.03 26.37 0.61
C TRP A 464 7.47 24.91 0.61
N LEU A 465 7.14 24.22 -0.49
CA LEU A 465 7.53 22.85 -0.80
C LEU A 465 8.24 22.86 -2.16
N ARG A 466 9.43 22.28 -2.22
CA ARG A 466 10.23 22.23 -3.45
C ARG A 466 10.67 20.80 -3.73
N PHE A 467 10.73 20.45 -5.01
CA PHE A 467 10.95 19.09 -5.46
C PHE A 467 11.95 19.06 -6.62
N ARG A 468 12.88 18.10 -6.57
CA ARG A 468 13.73 17.69 -7.69
C ARG A 468 13.57 16.19 -7.92
N LEU A 469 13.61 15.77 -9.18
CA LEU A 469 13.63 14.36 -9.54
C LEU A 469 14.94 14.05 -10.27
N TYR A 470 15.72 13.17 -9.65
CA TYR A 470 16.97 12.64 -10.16
C TYR A 470 16.72 11.28 -10.83
N ASN A 471 17.12 11.13 -12.08
CA ASN A 471 16.89 9.95 -12.90
C ASN A 471 18.21 9.37 -13.42
N ASP A 472 18.50 8.13 -13.08
CA ASP A 472 19.51 7.28 -13.72
C ASP A 472 18.96 5.86 -13.98
N ALA A 473 17.65 5.77 -14.24
CA ALA A 473 16.94 4.55 -14.65
C ALA A 473 17.66 3.78 -15.76
N ILE A 474 17.66 2.44 -15.69
CA ILE A 474 18.23 1.59 -16.74
C ILE A 474 17.52 1.83 -18.08
N GLU A 475 16.23 2.09 -18.05
CA GLU A 475 15.47 2.47 -19.22
C GLU A 475 15.95 3.81 -19.79
N PRO A 476 16.06 3.94 -21.12
CA PRO A 476 16.49 5.18 -21.76
C PRO A 476 15.61 6.40 -21.43
N TYR A 477 14.34 6.18 -21.12
CA TYR A 477 13.41 7.24 -20.80
C TYR A 477 12.44 6.85 -19.70
N ILE A 478 12.08 7.84 -18.88
CA ILE A 478 10.96 7.80 -17.94
C ILE A 478 9.99 8.93 -18.27
N ASN A 479 8.80 8.88 -17.70
CA ASN A 479 7.84 9.99 -17.77
C ASN A 479 7.63 10.56 -16.37
N TYR A 480 7.90 11.86 -16.17
CA TYR A 480 7.68 12.52 -14.89
C TYR A 480 6.24 12.42 -14.40
N GLY A 481 5.26 12.37 -15.30
CA GLY A 481 3.85 12.21 -14.94
C GLY A 481 3.51 10.87 -14.29
N ASN A 482 4.41 9.90 -14.31
CA ASN A 482 4.26 8.65 -13.57
C ASN A 482 4.75 8.76 -12.12
N TYR A 483 5.14 9.93 -11.64
CA TYR A 483 5.60 10.11 -10.27
C TYR A 483 4.72 11.14 -9.55
N ARG A 484 4.38 10.82 -8.30
CA ARG A 484 3.66 11.73 -7.40
C ARG A 484 4.24 11.68 -5.99
N ILE A 485 3.97 12.74 -5.25
CA ILE A 485 4.33 12.89 -3.84
C ILE A 485 3.05 13.04 -3.04
N ALA A 486 2.92 12.35 -1.91
CA ALA A 486 1.89 12.62 -0.91
C ALA A 486 2.53 13.32 0.30
N TYR A 487 1.99 14.51 0.60
CA TYR A 487 2.34 15.32 1.77
C TYR A 487 1.16 15.29 2.76
N TYR A 488 1.40 14.83 3.99
CA TYR A 488 0.38 14.63 5.01
C TYR A 488 0.36 15.81 5.98
N MET A 489 -0.85 16.33 6.25
CA MET A 489 -1.09 17.55 7.03
C MET A 489 -2.23 17.40 8.02
N TYR A 490 -2.31 18.32 8.99
CA TYR A 490 -3.33 18.34 10.01
C TYR A 490 -3.96 19.73 10.20
N ASP A 491 -5.18 19.93 9.68
CA ASP A 491 -5.92 21.18 9.87
C ASP A 491 -7.43 20.96 9.80
N ALA A 492 -8.08 20.76 10.95
CA ALA A 492 -9.53 20.53 11.02
C ALA A 492 -10.40 21.67 10.44
N GLY A 493 -9.84 22.86 10.22
CA GLY A 493 -10.56 24.01 9.65
C GLY A 493 -10.39 24.22 8.15
N LEU A 494 -9.59 23.39 7.46
CA LEU A 494 -9.29 23.49 6.03
C LEU A 494 -9.29 22.09 5.42
N ASP A 495 -10.40 21.62 4.84
CA ASP A 495 -10.63 20.21 4.50
C ASP A 495 -10.90 19.96 3.01
N CYS A 496 -10.51 20.91 2.15
CA CYS A 496 -10.73 20.85 0.70
C CYS A 496 -9.69 21.68 -0.06
N LEU A 497 -9.55 21.46 -1.37
CA LEU A 497 -8.72 22.32 -2.23
C LEU A 497 -9.52 23.54 -2.70
N ALA A 498 -8.95 24.74 -2.53
CA ALA A 498 -9.61 25.98 -2.91
C ALA A 498 -9.91 26.03 -4.42
N GLY A 499 -11.18 26.24 -4.77
CA GLY A 499 -11.66 26.25 -6.14
C GLY A 499 -12.44 25.00 -6.56
N GLU A 500 -12.48 23.97 -5.71
CA GLU A 500 -13.40 22.84 -5.86
C GLU A 500 -14.84 23.23 -5.48
N GLU A 501 -15.81 22.47 -5.99
CA GLU A 501 -17.23 22.64 -5.66
C GLU A 501 -17.43 22.48 -4.15
N ASP A 502 -18.25 23.33 -3.53
CA ASP A 502 -18.48 23.35 -2.08
C ASP A 502 -17.27 23.63 -1.17
N CYS A 503 -16.17 24.19 -1.70
CA CYS A 503 -14.99 24.61 -0.92
C CYS A 503 -14.89 26.15 -0.75
N PRO A 504 -15.62 26.78 0.19
CA PRO A 504 -15.59 28.23 0.37
C PRO A 504 -14.27 28.75 0.96
N VAL A 505 -13.63 27.96 1.81
CA VAL A 505 -12.32 28.21 2.41
C VAL A 505 -11.58 26.88 2.46
N GLY A 506 -10.39 26.81 1.88
CA GLY A 506 -9.62 25.57 1.78
C GLY A 506 -8.18 25.85 1.39
N TRP A 507 -7.47 24.84 0.94
CA TRP A 507 -6.07 24.92 0.57
C TRP A 507 -5.85 25.57 -0.80
N GLY A 508 -5.18 26.71 -0.81
CA GLY A 508 -4.60 27.28 -2.01
C GLY A 508 -3.26 26.61 -2.34
N TRP A 509 -3.05 26.33 -3.61
CA TRP A 509 -1.78 25.82 -4.13
C TRP A 509 -1.25 26.69 -5.25
N TYR A 510 -0.05 27.24 -5.05
CA TYR A 510 0.72 27.87 -6.12
C TYR A 510 1.88 26.95 -6.51
N THR A 511 2.14 26.82 -7.81
CA THR A 511 3.27 26.05 -8.31
C THR A 511 3.90 26.67 -9.55
N ALA A 512 5.22 26.57 -9.62
CA ALA A 512 6.02 26.84 -10.79
C ALA A 512 6.94 25.64 -11.07
N ILE A 513 6.88 25.15 -12.31
CA ILE A 513 7.94 24.28 -12.84
C ILE A 513 9.03 25.21 -13.38
N TYR A 514 10.15 25.27 -12.68
CA TYR A 514 11.28 26.12 -13.07
C TYR A 514 12.13 25.46 -14.15
N GLU A 515 12.34 24.15 -14.03
CA GLU A 515 13.18 23.35 -14.92
C GLU A 515 12.44 22.06 -15.25
N GLY A 516 12.60 21.55 -16.48
CA GLY A 516 11.99 20.28 -16.89
C GLY A 516 10.51 20.41 -17.28
N LYS A 517 10.17 21.46 -18.04
CA LYS A 517 8.85 21.65 -18.67
C LYS A 517 8.95 21.68 -20.19
N ARG A 518 7.90 21.25 -20.88
CA ARG A 518 7.73 21.39 -22.34
C ARG A 518 7.23 22.78 -22.72
N SER A 519 6.33 23.34 -21.91
CA SER A 519 5.70 24.63 -22.17
C SER A 519 5.56 25.45 -20.90
N ALA A 520 5.40 26.77 -21.04
CA ALA A 520 5.14 27.66 -19.91
C ALA A 520 3.79 27.38 -19.21
N THR A 521 2.89 26.60 -19.84
CA THR A 521 1.59 26.22 -19.28
C THR A 521 1.60 24.89 -18.55
N ASP A 522 2.70 24.14 -18.59
CA ASP A 522 2.83 22.89 -17.86
C ASP A 522 2.80 23.16 -16.36
N LYS A 523 2.03 22.34 -15.64
CA LYS A 523 1.83 22.44 -14.20
C LYS A 523 1.80 21.05 -13.59
N VAL A 524 2.18 20.96 -12.32
CA VAL A 524 1.87 19.77 -11.53
C VAL A 524 0.36 19.68 -11.32
N ASN A 525 -0.16 18.46 -11.27
CA ASN A 525 -1.53 18.20 -10.87
C ASN A 525 -1.55 18.00 -9.35
N VAL A 526 -2.44 18.69 -8.64
CA VAL A 526 -2.58 18.57 -7.19
C VAL A 526 -3.99 18.18 -6.86
N THR A 527 -4.14 17.13 -6.07
CA THR A 527 -5.41 16.71 -5.48
C THR A 527 -5.31 16.75 -3.96
N HIS A 528 -6.45 16.95 -3.31
CA HIS A 528 -6.59 16.94 -1.86
C HIS A 528 -7.53 15.80 -1.45
N GLU A 529 -7.18 15.13 -0.36
CA GLU A 529 -7.99 14.05 0.20
C GLU A 529 -8.01 14.17 1.72
N THR A 530 -9.22 14.16 2.30
CA THR A 530 -9.42 13.95 3.73
C THR A 530 -9.24 12.47 4.04
N ILE A 531 -8.46 12.17 5.08
CA ILE A 531 -8.10 10.81 5.50
C ILE A 531 -8.37 10.63 7.00
N VAL A 532 -8.32 9.39 7.49
CA VAL A 532 -8.61 9.12 8.91
C VAL A 532 -7.61 9.84 9.81
N GLU A 533 -8.14 10.70 10.68
CA GLU A 533 -7.35 11.49 11.64
C GLU A 533 -6.64 10.60 12.66
N ASP A 534 -5.33 10.80 12.83
CA ASP A 534 -4.50 10.12 13.83
C ASP A 534 -3.14 10.86 13.98
N SER A 535 -2.26 10.37 14.86
CA SER A 535 -0.96 10.99 15.14
C SER A 535 0.10 9.98 15.58
N ASP A 536 1.36 10.28 15.31
CA ASP A 536 2.52 9.51 15.75
C ASP A 536 3.71 10.42 16.10
N ASP A 537 4.91 9.84 16.21
CA ASP A 537 6.14 10.57 16.55
C ASP A 537 6.61 11.58 15.48
N PHE A 538 6.15 11.46 14.22
CA PHE A 538 6.45 12.43 13.17
C PHE A 538 5.50 13.63 13.18
N GLY A 539 4.25 13.44 13.62
CA GLY A 539 3.26 14.50 13.69
C GLY A 539 1.84 13.97 13.59
N LYS A 540 0.92 14.84 13.18
CA LYS A 540 -0.51 14.56 13.03
C LYS A 540 -0.90 14.57 11.56
N TRP A 541 -1.99 13.88 11.27
CA TRP A 541 -2.61 13.95 9.95
C TRP A 541 -4.12 13.83 10.09
N ASN A 542 -4.84 14.53 9.21
CA ASN A 542 -6.23 14.23 8.88
C ASN A 542 -6.49 14.41 7.38
N GLN A 543 -5.46 14.76 6.60
CA GLN A 543 -5.56 15.01 5.16
C GLN A 543 -4.21 14.78 4.48
N ARG A 544 -4.24 14.66 3.16
CA ARG A 544 -3.03 14.67 2.34
C ARG A 544 -3.23 15.45 1.04
N LEU A 545 -2.15 16.04 0.55
CA LEU A 545 -2.05 16.56 -0.82
C LEU A 545 -1.22 15.62 -1.67
N CYS A 546 -1.79 15.17 -2.79
CA CYS A 546 -1.08 14.38 -3.78
C CYS A 546 -0.63 15.30 -4.94
N ILE A 547 0.68 15.46 -5.08
CA ILE A 547 1.32 16.32 -6.08
C ILE A 547 1.92 15.43 -7.17
N GLN A 548 1.25 15.31 -8.31
CA GLN A 548 1.71 14.57 -9.48
C GLN A 548 2.45 15.50 -10.44
N PHE A 549 3.65 15.12 -10.87
CA PHE A 549 4.43 15.96 -11.78
C PHE A 549 3.81 16.04 -13.17
N ALA A 550 4.14 17.10 -13.92
CA ALA A 550 3.66 17.26 -15.29
C ALA A 550 4.20 16.12 -16.18
N PRO A 551 3.35 15.50 -17.03
CA PRO A 551 3.81 14.48 -17.97
C PRO A 551 4.87 15.00 -18.94
N LEU A 552 6.11 14.53 -18.78
CA LEU A 552 7.22 14.83 -19.66
C LEU A 552 8.13 13.61 -19.77
N LEU A 553 8.28 13.11 -21.00
CA LEU A 553 9.28 12.10 -21.32
C LEU A 553 10.67 12.71 -21.13
N VAL A 554 11.58 12.06 -20.41
CA VAL A 554 12.94 12.55 -20.15
C VAL A 554 13.94 11.41 -20.08
N THR A 555 15.22 11.73 -20.31
CA THR A 555 16.36 10.82 -20.12
C THR A 555 17.04 11.06 -18.77
N THR A 556 18.26 10.58 -18.58
CA THR A 556 19.02 10.66 -17.31
C THR A 556 19.37 12.09 -16.93
N THR A 557 19.44 12.37 -15.63
CA THR A 557 19.79 13.68 -15.09
C THR A 557 21.17 14.12 -15.56
N ALA A 558 22.16 13.22 -15.59
CA ALA A 558 23.51 13.53 -16.09
C ALA A 558 23.49 14.01 -17.56
N HIS A 559 22.74 13.33 -18.44
CA HIS A 559 22.66 13.70 -19.85
C HIS A 559 21.93 15.04 -20.05
N LEU A 560 20.84 15.25 -19.33
CA LEU A 560 20.10 16.51 -19.36
C LEU A 560 20.91 17.68 -18.78
N SER A 561 21.73 17.43 -17.76
CA SER A 561 22.65 18.42 -17.20
C SER A 561 23.75 18.83 -18.18
N ASN A 562 24.33 17.86 -18.89
CA ASN A 562 25.38 18.11 -19.89
C ASN A 562 24.86 18.91 -21.11
N TYR A 563 23.64 18.62 -21.55
CA TYR A 563 23.03 19.25 -22.72
C TYR A 563 21.82 20.10 -22.36
N TYR A 564 21.93 20.83 -21.25
CA TYR A 564 20.84 21.60 -20.69
C TYR A 564 20.24 22.57 -21.71
N GLY A 565 18.94 22.43 -21.98
CA GLY A 565 18.21 23.23 -22.97
C GLY A 565 18.56 22.92 -24.44
N MET A 566 19.44 21.96 -24.73
CA MET A 566 19.93 21.65 -26.08
C MET A 566 19.21 20.44 -26.71
N GLY A 567 18.05 20.68 -27.33
CA GLY A 567 17.29 19.62 -28.01
C GLY A 567 18.03 18.90 -29.14
N ALA A 568 19.02 19.53 -29.77
CA ALA A 568 19.83 18.92 -30.83
C ALA A 568 20.78 17.81 -30.36
N ARG A 569 20.85 17.54 -29.04
CA ARG A 569 21.67 16.51 -28.40
C ARG A 569 20.86 15.45 -27.67
N ILE A 570 19.54 15.67 -27.58
CA ILE A 570 18.60 14.84 -26.82
C ILE A 570 17.69 14.18 -27.83
N HIS A 571 17.78 12.86 -27.93
CA HIS A 571 17.04 12.11 -28.94
C HIS A 571 15.52 12.31 -28.83
N LYS A 572 14.97 12.32 -27.60
CA LYS A 572 13.54 12.47 -27.34
C LYS A 572 13.28 13.11 -25.97
N GLY A 573 12.17 13.83 -25.86
CA GLY A 573 11.64 14.30 -24.58
C GLY A 573 12.05 15.72 -24.21
N GLY A 574 11.98 16.03 -22.91
CA GLY A 574 12.40 17.29 -22.32
C GLY A 574 13.91 17.47 -22.31
N THR A 575 14.35 18.73 -22.16
CA THR A 575 15.75 19.13 -22.30
C THR A 575 16.43 19.54 -20.99
N GLU A 576 15.77 19.37 -19.86
CA GLU A 576 16.21 19.87 -18.56
C GLU A 576 15.77 18.89 -17.45
N PRO A 577 16.58 18.71 -16.39
CA PRO A 577 16.14 18.00 -15.18
C PRO A 577 14.96 18.71 -14.49
N LEU A 578 14.12 17.96 -13.77
CA LEU A 578 12.96 18.54 -13.09
C LEU A 578 13.36 19.38 -11.86
N ARG A 579 12.86 20.62 -11.81
CA ARG A 579 12.75 21.41 -10.58
C ARG A 579 11.38 22.07 -10.48
N VAL A 580 10.68 21.77 -9.39
CA VAL A 580 9.38 22.33 -9.04
C VAL A 580 9.50 23.07 -7.72
N ALA A 581 8.90 24.25 -7.63
CA ALA A 581 8.66 24.92 -6.35
C ALA A 581 7.19 25.32 -6.28
N GLY A 582 6.60 25.11 -5.12
CA GLY A 582 5.25 25.57 -4.82
C GLY A 582 5.14 26.00 -3.38
N TYR A 583 4.02 26.61 -3.05
CA TYR A 583 3.65 26.83 -1.65
C TYR A 583 2.18 26.51 -1.43
N LEU A 584 1.95 25.88 -0.29
CA LEU A 584 0.63 25.62 0.28
C LEU A 584 0.23 26.81 1.15
N TYR A 585 -1.03 27.23 1.12
CA TYR A 585 -1.53 28.31 1.96
C TYR A 585 -3.05 28.20 2.16
N PRO A 586 -3.62 28.65 3.29
CA PRO A 586 -5.07 28.81 3.41
C PRO A 586 -5.58 29.85 2.41
N SER A 587 -6.66 29.59 1.69
CA SER A 587 -7.17 30.51 0.65
C SER A 587 -7.61 31.87 1.20
N ASN A 588 -7.89 31.94 2.50
CA ASN A 588 -8.19 33.16 3.25
C ASN A 588 -6.95 33.81 3.91
N TRP A 589 -5.75 33.25 3.71
CA TRP A 589 -4.48 33.68 4.32
C TRP A 589 -4.48 33.68 5.85
N ALA A 590 -5.31 32.84 6.48
CA ALA A 590 -5.30 32.64 7.91
C ALA A 590 -3.95 32.06 8.40
N SER A 591 -3.70 32.19 9.70
CA SER A 591 -2.54 31.55 10.31
C SER A 591 -2.81 30.05 10.46
N THR A 592 -1.85 29.23 10.08
CA THR A 592 -1.89 27.75 10.15
C THR A 592 -0.63 27.27 10.87
N ASP A 593 -0.77 26.21 11.65
CA ASP A 593 0.38 25.53 12.25
C ASP A 593 0.89 24.46 11.29
N PHE A 594 1.98 24.72 10.59
CA PHE A 594 2.61 23.70 9.72
C PHE A 594 3.58 22.80 10.49
N ALA A 595 3.80 23.06 11.79
CA ALA A 595 4.79 22.33 12.56
C ALA A 595 4.26 21.00 13.12
N ASP A 596 2.94 20.82 13.17
CA ASP A 596 2.30 19.56 13.57
C ASP A 596 1.92 18.65 12.38
N ASP A 597 2.07 19.13 11.14
CA ASP A 597 1.97 18.32 9.93
C ASP A 597 2.92 17.11 10.00
N TRP A 598 2.38 15.92 9.76
CA TRP A 598 3.19 14.69 9.74
C TRP A 598 4.34 14.75 8.72
N SER A 599 4.17 15.42 7.58
CA SER A 599 5.21 15.58 6.56
C SER A 599 6.17 16.76 6.80
N TRP A 600 6.01 17.51 7.88
CA TRP A 600 6.94 18.58 8.23
C TRP A 600 8.29 18.03 8.69
N ASP A 601 9.37 18.60 8.15
CA ASP A 601 10.74 18.26 8.55
C ASP A 601 11.54 19.57 8.70
N PRO A 602 11.92 19.97 9.94
CA PRO A 602 12.63 21.23 10.16
C PRO A 602 14.05 21.24 9.58
N ASP A 603 14.65 20.07 9.37
CA ASP A 603 16.01 19.90 8.85
C ASP A 603 16.03 19.80 7.32
N ALA A 604 14.87 19.60 6.67
CA ALA A 604 14.72 19.60 5.22
C ALA A 604 14.78 21.01 4.56
N LYS A 605 15.45 21.97 5.20
CA LYS A 605 15.63 23.33 4.67
C LYS A 605 16.74 23.38 3.63
N ASP A 606 16.49 24.04 2.50
CA ASP A 606 17.51 24.32 1.48
C ASP A 606 17.22 25.61 0.70
N ALA A 607 18.21 26.10 -0.05
CA ALA A 607 18.06 27.22 -0.99
C ALA A 607 17.04 26.90 -2.11
N GLU A 608 16.47 27.91 -2.75
CA GLU A 608 15.45 27.71 -3.79
C GLU A 608 15.95 26.93 -5.01
N ASP A 609 17.22 27.09 -5.35
CA ASP A 609 17.94 26.40 -6.43
C ASP A 609 18.83 25.25 -5.91
N GLY A 610 18.77 24.93 -4.61
CA GLY A 610 19.54 23.89 -3.95
C GLY A 610 19.30 22.48 -4.50
N ASN A 611 20.09 21.51 -4.02
CA ASN A 611 20.01 20.11 -4.45
C ASN A 611 18.90 19.33 -3.74
N TYR A 612 18.39 19.88 -2.63
CA TYR A 612 17.33 19.35 -1.77
C TYR A 612 17.72 18.03 -1.09
N HIS A 613 16.84 17.51 -0.23
CA HIS A 613 17.15 16.35 0.59
C HIS A 613 16.40 15.12 0.06
N PRO A 614 17.08 14.03 -0.31
CA PRO A 614 16.42 12.85 -0.84
C PRO A 614 15.42 12.21 0.13
N VAL A 615 14.32 11.71 -0.44
CA VAL A 615 13.31 10.93 0.29
C VAL A 615 13.79 9.49 0.44
N SER A 616 13.76 8.98 1.67
CA SER A 616 14.32 7.68 2.08
C SER A 616 13.39 7.02 3.10
N PRO A 617 13.31 5.68 3.21
CA PRO A 617 14.04 4.65 2.47
C PRO A 617 13.54 4.48 1.03
N SER A 618 14.32 3.77 0.20
CA SER A 618 13.87 3.26 -1.10
C SER A 618 13.23 1.88 -0.95
N TRP A 619 12.19 1.66 -1.76
CA TRP A 619 11.42 0.42 -1.89
C TRP A 619 11.47 -0.13 -3.33
N GLN A 620 12.47 0.29 -4.11
CA GLN A 620 12.54 -0.05 -5.54
C GLN A 620 13.13 -1.45 -5.80
N ASN A 621 14.01 -1.92 -4.90
CA ASN A 621 14.68 -3.20 -5.04
C ASN A 621 13.81 -4.31 -4.47
N ILE A 622 13.80 -5.45 -5.15
CA ILE A 622 12.94 -6.59 -4.85
C ILE A 622 13.84 -7.78 -4.58
N ASP A 623 13.55 -8.50 -3.50
CA ASP A 623 14.17 -9.77 -3.20
C ASP A 623 13.67 -10.83 -4.20
N PRO A 624 14.56 -11.44 -5.01
CA PRO A 624 14.18 -12.42 -6.01
C PRO A 624 13.64 -13.73 -5.41
N GLU A 625 13.96 -14.06 -4.16
CA GLU A 625 13.49 -15.28 -3.49
C GLU A 625 12.12 -15.08 -2.85
N THR A 626 11.92 -13.95 -2.16
CA THR A 626 10.67 -13.69 -1.42
C THR A 626 9.66 -12.86 -2.18
N GLY A 627 10.07 -12.20 -3.27
CA GLY A 627 9.24 -11.31 -4.07
C GLY A 627 8.88 -9.99 -3.38
N LYS A 628 9.41 -9.75 -2.16
CA LYS A 628 9.12 -8.55 -1.36
C LYS A 628 10.11 -7.44 -1.68
N SER A 629 9.66 -6.20 -1.49
CA SER A 629 10.57 -5.06 -1.52
C SER A 629 11.58 -5.11 -0.38
N ILE A 630 12.81 -4.71 -0.70
CA ILE A 630 13.90 -4.53 0.25
C ILE A 630 13.92 -3.05 0.63
N GLU A 631 13.72 -2.77 1.92
CA GLU A 631 13.91 -1.42 2.46
C GLU A 631 15.40 -1.06 2.44
N MET A 632 15.75 0.02 1.74
CA MET A 632 17.15 0.46 1.64
C MET A 632 17.28 1.94 1.99
N PRO A 633 18.15 2.33 2.94
CA PRO A 633 18.42 3.74 3.18
C PRO A 633 19.11 4.35 1.96
N LEU A 634 18.62 5.50 1.51
CA LEU A 634 19.19 6.19 0.35
C LEU A 634 20.38 7.04 0.80
N THR A 635 21.62 6.57 0.59
CA THR A 635 22.84 7.28 1.06
C THR A 635 23.48 8.20 0.02
N GLU A 636 22.89 8.31 -1.17
CA GLU A 636 23.38 9.10 -2.31
C GLU A 636 22.19 9.58 -3.16
N TYR A 637 22.34 10.65 -3.95
CA TYR A 637 21.28 11.11 -4.85
C TYR A 637 21.02 10.10 -5.97
N LEU A 638 22.10 9.68 -6.65
CA LEU A 638 22.16 8.65 -7.68
C LEU A 638 23.56 8.04 -7.68
N PRO A 639 23.74 6.80 -8.19
CA PRO A 639 25.07 6.20 -8.35
C PRO A 639 26.03 7.04 -9.21
N SER A 640 25.48 7.80 -10.16
CA SER A 640 26.25 8.67 -11.07
C SER A 640 26.61 10.04 -10.48
N ILE A 641 26.16 10.38 -9.27
CA ILE A 641 26.43 11.67 -8.61
C ILE A 641 27.52 11.48 -7.55
N CYS A 642 28.39 12.47 -7.40
CA CYS A 642 29.51 12.40 -6.45
C CYS A 642 29.20 12.99 -5.08
N GLU A 643 28.33 14.00 -5.03
CA GLU A 643 27.88 14.62 -3.79
C GLU A 643 27.01 13.64 -3.00
N LYS A 644 27.16 13.68 -1.68
CA LYS A 644 26.32 12.93 -0.76
C LYS A 644 25.29 13.85 -0.12
N PRO A 645 24.05 13.38 0.10
CA PRO A 645 23.06 14.15 0.84
C PRO A 645 23.53 14.36 2.28
N THR A 646 23.24 15.54 2.82
CA THR A 646 23.55 15.90 4.22
C THR A 646 22.41 15.56 5.18
N HIS A 647 21.20 15.38 4.64
CA HIS A 647 19.98 15.03 5.37
C HIS A 647 19.10 14.14 4.48
N LEU A 648 18.23 13.34 5.11
CA LEU A 648 17.31 12.43 4.44
C LEU A 648 15.91 12.62 5.03
N VAL A 649 14.91 12.73 4.17
CA VAL A 649 13.52 12.94 4.58
C VAL A 649 12.79 11.61 4.57
N LYS A 650 12.11 11.26 5.66
CA LYS A 650 11.43 9.97 5.81
C LYS A 650 9.92 10.05 5.71
N ASN A 651 9.36 11.14 6.21
CA ASN A 651 7.95 11.40 6.39
C ASN A 651 7.27 12.01 5.15
N ILE A 652 7.65 11.54 3.96
CA ILE A 652 7.00 11.87 2.70
C ILE A 652 6.86 10.57 1.91
N LEU A 653 5.71 10.36 1.29
CA LEU A 653 5.48 9.21 0.42
C LEU A 653 5.71 9.62 -1.04
N VAL A 654 6.57 8.88 -1.74
CA VAL A 654 6.76 9.03 -3.19
C VAL A 654 6.30 7.75 -3.87
N GLU A 655 5.48 7.91 -4.89
CA GLU A 655 4.91 6.80 -5.64
C GLU A 655 5.21 6.89 -7.13
N GLU A 656 5.36 5.72 -7.76
CA GLU A 656 5.44 5.57 -9.22
C GLU A 656 4.20 4.83 -9.73
N TYR A 657 3.62 5.34 -10.83
CA TYR A 657 2.55 4.67 -11.56
C TYR A 657 3.14 3.62 -12.50
N ASP A 658 2.75 2.36 -12.31
CA ASP A 658 3.26 1.22 -13.07
C ASP A 658 2.43 0.89 -14.33
N GLY A 659 1.43 1.73 -14.63
CA GLY A 659 0.47 1.50 -15.71
C GLY A 659 -0.84 0.86 -15.25
N TYR A 660 -0.92 0.45 -13.98
CA TYR A 660 -2.11 -0.12 -13.37
C TYR A 660 -2.45 0.55 -12.03
N VAL A 661 -1.45 0.72 -11.15
CA VAL A 661 -1.60 1.23 -9.79
C VAL A 661 -0.41 2.12 -9.40
N TRP A 662 -0.61 2.96 -8.39
CA TRP A 662 0.48 3.70 -7.76
C TRP A 662 1.19 2.80 -6.74
N ARG A 663 2.51 2.72 -6.86
CA ARG A 663 3.36 1.92 -5.97
C ARG A 663 4.26 2.81 -5.16
N ARG A 664 4.45 2.47 -3.89
CA ARG A 664 5.42 3.16 -3.05
C ARG A 664 6.84 2.85 -3.53
N ILE A 665 7.61 3.91 -3.79
CA ILE A 665 9.00 3.79 -4.25
C ILE A 665 10.01 4.43 -3.30
N LEU A 666 9.66 5.51 -2.60
CA LEU A 666 10.53 6.18 -1.63
C LEU A 666 9.71 6.68 -0.43
N GLY A 667 10.37 6.72 0.73
CA GLY A 667 9.84 7.25 1.98
C GLY A 667 8.69 6.43 2.56
N THR A 668 7.87 7.04 3.38
CA THR A 668 6.71 6.38 4.00
C THR A 668 5.53 7.32 4.15
N GLY A 669 4.36 6.75 4.41
CA GLY A 669 3.17 7.46 4.87
C GLY A 669 2.72 6.94 6.24
N PRO A 670 1.85 7.67 6.94
CA PRO A 670 1.35 7.29 8.27
C PRO A 670 0.37 6.10 8.23
N MET A 671 -0.22 5.81 7.07
CA MET A 671 -1.20 4.74 6.90
C MET A 671 -0.84 3.82 5.74
N ALA A 672 -0.51 2.58 6.05
CA ALA A 672 -0.30 1.54 5.05
C ALA A 672 -1.64 1.04 4.51
N GLY A 673 -1.76 0.96 3.19
CA GLY A 673 -2.96 0.47 2.52
C GLY A 673 -3.15 1.14 1.16
N MET A 674 -4.19 0.72 0.45
CA MET A 674 -4.62 1.35 -0.79
C MET A 674 -6.03 1.90 -0.62
N GLU A 675 -6.30 3.04 -1.23
CA GLU A 675 -7.65 3.56 -1.33
C GLU A 675 -8.47 2.67 -2.27
N ALA A 676 -9.72 2.44 -1.89
CA ALA A 676 -10.66 1.70 -2.73
C ALA A 676 -11.55 2.71 -3.46
N LYS A 677 -11.57 2.65 -4.79
CA LYS A 677 -12.38 3.55 -5.63
C LYS A 677 -13.66 2.85 -6.08
N ASP A 678 -14.73 3.61 -6.24
CA ASP A 678 -16.04 3.15 -6.69
C ASP A 678 -16.53 1.94 -5.88
N VAL A 679 -16.45 2.05 -4.55
CA VAL A 679 -16.81 0.95 -3.65
C VAL A 679 -18.32 0.81 -3.61
N VAL A 680 -18.79 -0.41 -3.84
CA VAL A 680 -20.21 -0.75 -3.80
C VAL A 680 -20.40 -1.92 -2.84
N VAL A 681 -21.33 -1.78 -1.91
CA VAL A 681 -21.88 -2.87 -1.11
C VAL A 681 -23.27 -3.18 -1.67
N VAL A 682 -23.49 -4.43 -2.07
CA VAL A 682 -24.76 -4.88 -2.63
C VAL A 682 -25.26 -6.14 -1.94
N ASP A 683 -26.51 -6.11 -1.53
CA ASP A 683 -27.18 -7.20 -0.83
C ASP A 683 -28.50 -7.48 -1.55
N THR A 684 -28.62 -8.68 -2.11
CA THR A 684 -29.85 -9.10 -2.79
C THR A 684 -30.62 -10.03 -1.87
N LEU A 685 -31.66 -9.51 -1.23
CA LEU A 685 -32.47 -10.25 -0.27
C LEU A 685 -33.06 -11.49 -0.93
N PRO A 686 -33.03 -12.66 -0.26
CA PRO A 686 -33.64 -13.88 -0.79
C PRO A 686 -35.15 -13.71 -0.91
N LYS A 687 -35.79 -14.57 -1.73
CA LYS A 687 -37.26 -14.62 -1.76
C LYS A 687 -37.78 -14.90 -0.35
N GLY A 688 -38.90 -14.28 0.00
CA GLY A 688 -39.45 -14.34 1.34
C GLY A 688 -38.99 -13.22 2.27
N MET A 689 -37.94 -12.45 1.91
CA MET A 689 -37.47 -11.31 2.70
C MET A 689 -37.78 -10.00 1.96
N ASP A 690 -38.76 -9.25 2.45
CA ASP A 690 -39.16 -7.94 1.89
C ASP A 690 -38.51 -6.80 2.68
N PHE A 691 -37.70 -5.96 2.02
CA PHE A 691 -37.09 -4.78 2.67
C PHE A 691 -38.17 -3.85 3.23
N VAL A 692 -37.92 -3.32 4.44
CA VAL A 692 -38.82 -2.40 5.14
C VAL A 692 -38.19 -1.01 5.25
N ALA A 693 -37.08 -0.89 5.99
CA ALA A 693 -36.41 0.40 6.19
C ALA A 693 -34.96 0.24 6.66
N PHE A 694 -34.13 1.22 6.31
CA PHE A 694 -32.84 1.46 6.98
C PHE A 694 -33.06 1.89 8.43
N GLN A 695 -32.21 1.43 9.34
CA GLN A 695 -32.30 1.68 10.78
C GLN A 695 -31.28 2.71 11.28
N ASN A 696 -30.32 3.08 10.44
CA ASN A 696 -29.30 4.09 10.73
C ASN A 696 -29.21 5.14 9.60
N ASP A 697 -28.40 6.18 9.82
CA ASP A 697 -28.03 7.12 8.76
C ASP A 697 -27.05 6.48 7.78
N CYS A 698 -27.03 6.98 6.53
CA CYS A 698 -26.14 6.47 5.49
C CYS A 698 -24.68 6.59 5.95
N PRO A 699 -23.94 5.48 6.10
CA PRO A 699 -22.55 5.54 6.57
C PRO A 699 -21.68 6.26 5.54
N LEU A 700 -20.78 7.12 6.02
CA LEU A 700 -19.82 7.91 5.22
C LEU A 700 -20.48 8.87 4.21
N ALA A 701 -21.70 9.35 4.48
CA ALA A 701 -22.40 10.30 3.62
C ALA A 701 -21.62 11.60 3.40
N GLU A 702 -20.85 12.02 4.40
CA GLU A 702 -19.95 13.18 4.34
C GLU A 702 -18.79 13.02 3.33
N TYR A 703 -18.49 11.78 2.92
CA TYR A 703 -17.52 11.45 1.87
C TYR A 703 -18.21 11.16 0.51
N GLY A 704 -19.47 11.57 0.36
CA GLY A 704 -20.26 11.37 -0.87
C GLY A 704 -20.90 9.99 -1.00
N ALA A 705 -20.96 9.21 0.08
CA ALA A 705 -21.64 7.93 0.04
C ALA A 705 -23.16 8.09 -0.09
N SER A 706 -23.80 7.14 -0.77
CA SER A 706 -25.25 7.07 -0.91
C SER A 706 -25.72 5.62 -0.84
N TRP A 707 -26.98 5.43 -0.47
CA TRP A 707 -27.61 4.11 -0.50
C TRP A 707 -29.02 4.17 -1.07
N ASP A 708 -29.50 3.03 -1.55
CA ASP A 708 -30.84 2.85 -2.06
C ASP A 708 -31.31 1.41 -1.83
N ALA A 709 -32.63 1.21 -1.83
CA ALA A 709 -33.25 -0.10 -1.83
C ALA A 709 -34.32 -0.17 -2.92
N SER A 710 -34.20 -1.13 -3.84
CA SER A 710 -35.12 -1.26 -4.98
C SER A 710 -35.46 -2.71 -5.31
N LYS A 711 -36.62 -2.94 -5.95
CA LYS A 711 -37.03 -4.28 -6.42
C LYS A 711 -36.49 -4.57 -7.82
N ILE A 712 -35.92 -5.76 -8.00
CA ILE A 712 -35.54 -6.28 -9.32
C ILE A 712 -36.71 -7.05 -9.97
N ALA A 713 -36.57 -7.37 -11.26
CA ALA A 713 -37.65 -7.94 -12.08
C ALA A 713 -38.22 -9.27 -11.55
N ASP A 714 -37.45 -10.03 -10.76
CA ASP A 714 -37.89 -11.29 -10.15
C ASP A 714 -38.63 -11.11 -8.81
N GLY A 715 -38.83 -9.86 -8.37
CA GLY A 715 -39.56 -9.49 -7.16
C GLY A 715 -38.71 -9.33 -5.90
N ARG A 716 -37.42 -9.71 -5.92
CA ARG A 716 -36.51 -9.54 -4.78
C ARG A 716 -36.08 -8.10 -4.60
N TRP A 717 -35.72 -7.74 -3.37
CA TRP A 717 -35.11 -6.45 -3.05
C TRP A 717 -33.59 -6.50 -3.18
N VAL A 718 -33.03 -5.38 -3.62
CA VAL A 718 -31.59 -5.13 -3.64
C VAL A 718 -31.34 -3.89 -2.79
N VAL A 719 -30.60 -4.07 -1.70
CA VAL A 719 -30.04 -2.99 -0.90
C VAL A 719 -28.65 -2.69 -1.46
N LYS A 720 -28.41 -1.44 -1.84
CA LYS A 720 -27.17 -1.01 -2.46
C LYS A 720 -26.62 0.23 -1.76
N TRP A 721 -25.34 0.23 -1.43
CA TRP A 721 -24.60 1.38 -0.92
C TRP A 721 -23.38 1.61 -1.80
N GLU A 722 -23.09 2.87 -2.12
CA GLU A 722 -22.03 3.28 -3.03
C GLU A 722 -21.26 4.45 -2.44
N ILE A 723 -19.93 4.41 -2.53
CA ILE A 723 -19.05 5.53 -2.20
C ILE A 723 -17.99 5.71 -3.30
N PRO A 724 -17.72 6.94 -3.77
CA PRO A 724 -16.73 7.17 -4.82
C PRO A 724 -15.31 6.74 -4.41
N ILE A 725 -14.90 7.01 -3.17
CA ILE A 725 -13.57 6.64 -2.65
C ILE A 725 -13.70 6.33 -1.17
N MET A 726 -13.21 5.16 -0.76
CA MET A 726 -13.10 4.75 0.63
C MET A 726 -11.63 4.76 1.06
N GLN A 727 -11.32 5.60 2.05
CA GLN A 727 -9.97 5.79 2.59
C GLN A 727 -9.52 4.61 3.46
N VAL A 728 -8.21 4.44 3.58
CA VAL A 728 -7.63 3.40 4.44
C VAL A 728 -8.09 3.63 5.89
N ARG A 729 -8.48 2.55 6.59
CA ARG A 729 -9.11 2.49 7.92
C ARG A 729 -10.53 3.07 8.03
N GLN A 730 -11.13 3.58 6.95
CA GLN A 730 -12.56 3.89 7.01
C GLN A 730 -13.39 2.62 7.20
N LYS A 731 -14.50 2.76 7.91
CA LYS A 731 -15.44 1.69 8.20
C LYS A 731 -16.85 2.24 8.32
N GLY A 732 -17.83 1.38 8.09
CA GLY A 732 -19.24 1.72 8.25
C GLY A 732 -20.08 0.49 8.51
N SER A 733 -21.34 0.74 8.87
CA SER A 733 -22.34 -0.30 9.04
C SER A 733 -23.62 0.09 8.33
N ILE A 734 -24.17 -0.81 7.52
CA ILE A 734 -25.53 -0.70 6.96
C ILE A 734 -26.43 -1.56 7.83
N ILE A 735 -27.47 -0.96 8.42
CA ILE A 735 -28.45 -1.67 9.24
C ILE A 735 -29.81 -1.47 8.59
N TYR A 736 -30.49 -2.57 8.27
CA TYR A 736 -31.84 -2.52 7.69
C TYR A 736 -32.71 -3.65 8.20
N THR A 737 -34.03 -3.44 8.18
CA THR A 737 -35.00 -4.47 8.52
C THR A 737 -35.66 -5.03 7.27
N ALA A 738 -35.94 -6.33 7.29
CA ALA A 738 -36.72 -7.02 6.28
C ALA A 738 -37.85 -7.81 6.96
N MET A 739 -39.04 -7.77 6.38
CA MET A 739 -40.16 -8.58 6.82
C MET A 739 -40.01 -10.00 6.26
N ALA A 740 -40.01 -10.98 7.15
CA ALA A 740 -39.85 -12.38 6.80
C ALA A 740 -41.18 -13.01 6.37
N SER A 741 -41.12 -13.88 5.38
CA SER A 741 -42.18 -14.74 4.89
C SER A 741 -41.54 -16.00 4.28
N PHE A 742 -42.34 -17.04 4.04
CA PHE A 742 -41.82 -18.27 3.46
C PHE A 742 -41.31 -18.03 2.02
N PRO A 743 -40.04 -18.34 1.71
CA PRO A 743 -39.48 -18.23 0.36
C PRO A 743 -40.31 -18.92 -0.73
N SER A 744 -40.95 -20.04 -0.39
CA SER A 744 -41.85 -20.80 -1.26
C SER A 744 -43.23 -20.16 -1.47
N GLY A 745 -43.64 -19.25 -0.59
CA GLY A 745 -45.00 -18.71 -0.51
C GLY A 745 -46.02 -19.64 0.15
N ALA A 746 -45.58 -20.73 0.79
CA ALA A 746 -46.45 -21.77 1.31
C ALA A 746 -47.16 -21.46 2.65
N GLU A 747 -46.94 -20.29 3.28
CA GLU A 747 -47.68 -19.82 4.48
C GLU A 747 -48.00 -20.92 5.54
N CYS A 748 -46.97 -21.59 6.09
CA CYS A 748 -47.12 -22.69 7.06
C CYS A 748 -47.68 -24.02 6.51
N GLU A 749 -47.69 -24.23 5.19
CA GLU A 749 -47.99 -25.53 4.58
C GLU A 749 -46.73 -26.43 4.40
N THR A 750 -45.53 -25.93 4.77
CA THR A 750 -44.22 -26.61 4.68
C THR A 750 -43.46 -26.65 6.02
N GLU A 751 -42.44 -27.51 6.15
CA GLU A 751 -41.47 -27.48 7.26
C GLU A 751 -40.57 -26.23 7.19
N ASP A 752 -39.86 -25.87 8.28
CA ASP A 752 -38.91 -24.74 8.40
C ASP A 752 -38.10 -24.46 7.11
N GLU A 753 -38.08 -23.21 6.63
CA GLU A 753 -37.35 -22.83 5.40
C GLU A 753 -36.12 -21.97 5.72
N LEU A 754 -34.93 -22.47 5.39
CA LEU A 754 -33.67 -21.73 5.52
C LEU A 754 -33.53 -20.68 4.41
N THR A 755 -33.26 -19.45 4.78
CA THR A 755 -32.89 -18.37 3.87
C THR A 755 -31.42 -18.01 4.04
N GLN A 756 -30.67 -18.03 2.93
CA GLN A 756 -29.30 -17.55 2.88
C GLN A 756 -29.30 -16.17 2.21
N ASN A 757 -28.93 -15.15 2.96
CA ASN A 757 -28.83 -13.79 2.47
C ASN A 757 -27.36 -13.39 2.32
N VAL A 758 -26.92 -13.10 1.09
CA VAL A 758 -25.52 -12.85 0.76
C VAL A 758 -25.32 -11.38 0.40
N ALA A 759 -24.44 -10.70 1.13
CA ALA A 759 -23.97 -9.36 0.76
C ALA A 759 -22.59 -9.43 0.11
N TRP A 760 -22.34 -8.55 -0.84
CA TRP A 760 -21.09 -8.43 -1.59
C TRP A 760 -20.53 -7.02 -1.42
N ILE A 761 -19.21 -6.93 -1.32
CA ILE A 761 -18.45 -5.68 -1.47
C ILE A 761 -17.52 -5.79 -2.68
N LEU A 762 -17.45 -4.74 -3.48
CA LEU A 762 -16.62 -4.68 -4.68
C LEU A 762 -16.14 -3.24 -4.89
N ALA A 763 -15.02 -3.06 -5.57
CA ALA A 763 -14.44 -1.76 -5.89
C ALA A 763 -13.60 -1.86 -7.19
N ASP A 764 -13.19 -0.73 -7.76
CA ASP A 764 -12.27 -0.73 -8.90
C ASP A 764 -11.01 -1.55 -8.58
N LYS A 765 -10.63 -2.44 -9.50
CA LYS A 765 -9.49 -3.37 -9.38
C LYS A 765 -9.51 -4.27 -8.14
N ASN A 766 -10.66 -4.39 -7.46
CA ASN A 766 -10.89 -5.28 -6.33
C ASN A 766 -12.01 -6.25 -6.70
N SER A 767 -11.67 -7.53 -6.89
CA SER A 767 -12.70 -8.53 -7.15
C SER A 767 -13.71 -8.62 -6.00
N PRO A 768 -14.96 -9.02 -6.26
CA PRO A 768 -16.00 -9.07 -5.25
C PRO A 768 -15.64 -10.00 -4.08
N LEU A 769 -15.95 -9.55 -2.86
CA LEU A 769 -15.90 -10.34 -1.63
C LEU A 769 -17.32 -10.41 -1.05
N SER A 770 -17.70 -11.54 -0.45
CA SER A 770 -19.03 -11.71 0.13
C SER A 770 -19.01 -12.27 1.53
N ASP A 771 -20.08 -12.00 2.27
CA ASP A 771 -20.42 -12.71 3.50
C ASP A 771 -21.93 -13.01 3.56
N THR A 772 -22.31 -14.03 4.34
CA THR A 772 -23.68 -14.59 4.35
C THR A 772 -24.27 -14.58 5.76
N ALA A 773 -25.51 -14.11 5.88
CA ALA A 773 -26.34 -14.34 7.07
C ALA A 773 -27.45 -15.36 6.76
N GLU A 774 -27.70 -16.26 7.71
CA GLU A 774 -28.68 -17.32 7.57
C GLU A 774 -29.84 -17.13 8.56
N VAL A 775 -31.07 -17.22 8.06
CA VAL A 775 -32.28 -17.10 8.88
C VAL A 775 -33.28 -18.17 8.49
N THR A 776 -33.82 -18.89 9.47
CA THR A 776 -34.85 -19.91 9.25
C THR A 776 -36.24 -19.33 9.51
N VAL A 777 -37.13 -19.40 8.52
CA VAL A 777 -38.55 -19.02 8.68
C VAL A 777 -39.34 -20.22 9.19
N THR A 778 -40.05 -20.07 10.31
CA THR A 778 -40.76 -21.17 11.00
C THR A 778 -42.14 -20.75 11.48
N CYS A 779 -43.06 -21.72 11.60
CA CYS A 779 -44.37 -21.52 12.23
C CYS A 779 -44.39 -21.95 13.70
N ALA A 780 -43.32 -22.60 14.20
CA ALA A 780 -43.15 -22.84 15.62
C ALA A 780 -43.04 -21.50 16.34
N LYS A 781 -43.69 -21.37 17.51
CA LYS A 781 -43.60 -20.17 18.35
C LYS A 781 -42.13 -19.86 18.66
N VAL A 782 -41.60 -18.79 18.08
CA VAL A 782 -40.23 -18.33 18.36
C VAL A 782 -40.29 -17.50 19.65
N PRO A 783 -39.58 -17.90 20.72
CA PRO A 783 -39.51 -17.09 21.94
C PRO A 783 -38.95 -15.71 21.61
N LYS A 784 -39.53 -14.65 22.17
CA LYS A 784 -38.94 -13.31 22.03
C LYS A 784 -37.50 -13.34 22.56
N PRO A 785 -36.50 -12.89 21.79
CA PRO A 785 -35.14 -12.75 22.29
C PRO A 785 -35.14 -11.83 23.51
N ILE A 786 -34.54 -12.30 24.61
CA ILE A 786 -34.29 -11.47 25.79
C ILE A 786 -32.82 -11.08 25.76
N ILE A 787 -32.53 -9.79 25.94
CA ILE A 787 -31.15 -9.31 26.10
C ILE A 787 -30.54 -10.00 27.32
N PRO A 788 -29.43 -10.74 27.19
CA PRO A 788 -28.78 -11.37 28.33
C PRO A 788 -28.42 -10.34 29.40
N THR A 789 -28.75 -10.64 30.65
CA THR A 789 -28.41 -9.81 31.82
C THR A 789 -27.59 -10.62 32.82
N THR A 790 -27.29 -10.07 33.99
CA THR A 790 -26.64 -10.83 35.07
C THR A 790 -27.60 -11.75 35.84
N LEU A 791 -28.87 -11.81 35.41
CA LEU A 791 -29.81 -12.84 35.79
C LEU A 791 -29.75 -13.98 34.76
N VAL A 792 -29.56 -15.20 35.25
CA VAL A 792 -29.57 -16.43 34.46
C VAL A 792 -30.70 -17.30 34.97
N LYS A 793 -31.45 -17.91 34.05
CA LYS A 793 -32.49 -18.88 34.38
C LYS A 793 -32.28 -20.15 33.59
N THR A 794 -32.33 -21.28 34.26
CA THR A 794 -32.20 -22.61 33.67
C THR A 794 -33.36 -23.50 34.12
N VAL A 795 -33.62 -24.55 33.34
CA VAL A 795 -34.57 -25.60 33.65
C VAL A 795 -33.85 -26.94 33.52
N ASP A 796 -34.14 -27.88 34.40
CA ASP A 796 -33.51 -29.20 34.43
C ASP A 796 -33.88 -30.10 33.24
N LYS A 797 -35.01 -29.83 32.58
CA LYS A 797 -35.53 -30.57 31.43
C LYS A 797 -35.75 -29.68 30.21
N GLU A 798 -34.99 -29.93 29.14
CA GLU A 798 -35.16 -29.25 27.84
C GLU A 798 -36.43 -29.72 27.09
N SER A 799 -37.00 -30.86 27.46
CA SER A 799 -38.25 -31.42 26.89
C SER A 799 -39.08 -32.07 27.98
N VAL A 800 -40.40 -31.86 27.92
CA VAL A 800 -41.34 -32.19 29.00
C VAL A 800 -42.66 -32.71 28.44
N GLN A 801 -43.32 -33.57 29.21
CA GLN A 801 -44.68 -34.06 28.94
C GLN A 801 -45.63 -33.77 30.12
N ILE A 802 -46.93 -33.94 29.88
CA ILE A 802 -47.93 -33.78 30.96
C ILE A 802 -47.61 -34.75 32.10
N GLY A 803 -47.51 -34.22 33.32
CA GLY A 803 -47.16 -34.95 34.53
C GLY A 803 -45.67 -34.92 34.90
N ASP A 804 -44.79 -34.37 34.04
CA ASP A 804 -43.38 -34.19 34.40
C ASP A 804 -43.21 -33.18 35.55
N GLU A 805 -42.32 -33.52 36.49
CA GLU A 805 -41.77 -32.54 37.43
C GLU A 805 -40.59 -31.80 36.76
N VAL A 806 -40.63 -30.47 36.76
CA VAL A 806 -39.59 -29.57 36.24
C VAL A 806 -39.02 -28.72 37.37
N THR A 807 -37.71 -28.49 37.34
CA THR A 807 -36.98 -27.65 38.29
C THR A 807 -36.38 -26.45 37.57
N TYR A 808 -36.78 -25.25 37.97
CA TYR A 808 -36.17 -24.02 37.50
C TYR A 808 -35.13 -23.52 38.50
N THR A 809 -33.96 -23.12 38.01
CA THR A 809 -32.89 -22.49 38.79
C THR A 809 -32.65 -21.08 38.27
N ILE A 810 -32.66 -20.09 39.15
CA ILE A 810 -32.39 -18.68 38.84
C ILE A 810 -31.14 -18.25 39.60
N GLU A 811 -30.18 -17.70 38.88
CA GLU A 811 -28.95 -17.14 39.44
C GLU A 811 -28.87 -15.64 39.13
N TYR A 812 -28.65 -14.82 40.15
CA TYR A 812 -28.51 -13.37 40.00
C TYR A 812 -27.15 -12.91 40.54
N GLU A 813 -26.37 -12.20 39.72
CA GLU A 813 -25.20 -11.44 40.17
C GLU A 813 -25.52 -9.94 40.18
N GLN A 814 -25.39 -9.29 41.34
CA GLN A 814 -25.59 -7.86 41.42
C GLN A 814 -24.44 -7.13 40.71
N THR A 815 -24.79 -6.38 39.67
CA THR A 815 -23.86 -5.46 38.98
C THR A 815 -24.48 -4.08 38.71
N HIS A 816 -25.78 -3.92 38.99
CA HIS A 816 -26.57 -2.78 38.53
C HIS A 816 -26.53 -1.59 39.48
N GLY A 817 -26.42 -1.82 40.78
CA GLY A 817 -26.46 -0.75 41.77
C GLY A 817 -27.86 -0.36 42.23
N ALA A 818 -28.01 0.88 42.70
CA ALA A 818 -29.29 1.50 43.01
C ALA A 818 -29.39 2.89 42.40
N ILE A 819 -30.55 3.19 41.79
CA ILE A 819 -30.80 4.44 41.10
C ILE A 819 -31.82 5.26 41.90
N PHE A 820 -31.52 6.55 42.10
CA PHE A 820 -32.37 7.51 42.76
C PHE A 820 -32.58 8.72 41.84
N ASP A 821 -33.64 8.72 41.03
CA ASP A 821 -33.92 9.82 40.09
C ASP A 821 -34.25 11.15 40.75
N ASP A 822 -34.83 11.12 41.95
CA ASP A 822 -35.02 12.27 42.81
C ASP A 822 -34.59 11.94 44.25
N ALA A 823 -33.28 12.00 44.49
CA ALA A 823 -32.70 11.74 45.81
C ALA A 823 -33.14 12.75 46.90
N LEU A 824 -33.83 13.84 46.53
CA LEU A 824 -34.33 14.86 47.48
C LEU A 824 -35.83 14.72 47.76
N ALA A 825 -36.52 13.77 47.12
CA ALA A 825 -37.96 13.57 47.27
C ALA A 825 -38.37 13.27 48.72
N ASN A 826 -37.54 12.54 49.46
CA ASN A 826 -37.82 12.12 50.83
C ASN A 826 -36.74 12.59 51.80
N THR A 827 -37.10 13.53 52.68
CA THR A 827 -36.18 14.11 53.65
C THR A 827 -35.69 13.13 54.71
N SER A 828 -36.40 12.02 54.93
CA SER A 828 -35.98 10.98 55.88
C SER A 828 -34.80 10.13 55.41
N ASP A 829 -34.49 10.16 54.11
CA ASP A 829 -33.32 9.50 53.54
C ASP A 829 -32.02 10.27 53.81
N TRP A 830 -32.11 11.42 54.48
CA TRP A 830 -30.99 12.31 54.78
C TRP A 830 -30.75 12.46 56.28
N THR A 831 -29.48 12.36 56.67
CA THR A 831 -29.04 12.83 57.99
C THR A 831 -28.63 14.29 57.87
N LEU A 832 -29.47 15.19 58.38
CA LEU A 832 -29.27 16.63 58.30
C LEU A 832 -28.71 17.18 59.62
N SER A 833 -27.56 17.84 59.56
CA SER A 833 -26.96 18.61 60.65
C SER A 833 -26.99 20.09 60.27
N GLY A 834 -28.10 20.76 60.54
CA GLY A 834 -28.32 22.18 60.24
C GLY A 834 -28.66 22.51 58.78
N ALA A 835 -28.47 21.57 57.85
CA ALA A 835 -28.95 21.68 56.47
C ALA A 835 -30.47 21.49 56.39
N GLN A 836 -31.11 21.98 55.31
CA GLN A 836 -32.55 21.87 55.12
C GLN A 836 -32.88 21.35 53.72
N ILE A 837 -33.84 20.44 53.62
CA ILE A 837 -34.44 20.03 52.34
C ILE A 837 -35.88 20.53 52.31
N SER A 838 -36.22 21.35 51.32
CA SER A 838 -37.57 21.89 51.13
C SER A 838 -37.83 22.13 49.65
N GLY A 839 -39.01 21.73 49.16
CA GLY A 839 -39.40 21.93 47.75
C GLY A 839 -38.43 21.31 46.74
N GLY A 840 -37.89 20.12 47.00
CA GLY A 840 -36.93 19.44 46.11
C GLY A 840 -35.54 20.10 46.05
N THR A 841 -35.23 20.99 47.00
CA THR A 841 -33.94 21.70 47.07
C THR A 841 -33.26 21.45 48.41
N LEU A 842 -32.02 20.95 48.37
CA LEU A 842 -31.12 20.83 49.52
C LEU A 842 -30.34 22.14 49.70
N SER A 843 -30.61 22.85 50.78
CA SER A 843 -29.92 24.09 51.17
C SER A 843 -28.91 23.82 52.28
N ILE A 844 -27.64 24.18 52.03
CA ILE A 844 -26.52 23.94 52.95
C ILE A 844 -25.80 25.26 53.23
N SER A 845 -25.94 25.70 54.47
CA SER A 845 -25.25 26.89 55.00
C SER A 845 -23.95 26.54 55.72
N GLN A 846 -23.16 27.56 56.02
CA GLN A 846 -21.88 27.48 56.71
C GLN A 846 -21.95 26.59 57.96
N GLY A 847 -21.04 25.62 58.07
CA GLY A 847 -20.92 24.74 59.23
C GLY A 847 -21.95 23.61 59.30
N ASN A 848 -22.86 23.53 58.33
CA ASN A 848 -23.87 22.49 58.25
C ASN A 848 -23.43 21.35 57.34
N LYS A 849 -24.00 20.16 57.58
CA LYS A 849 -23.73 18.92 56.83
C LYS A 849 -25.04 18.23 56.48
N ALA A 850 -25.08 17.62 55.30
CA ALA A 850 -26.15 16.72 54.88
C ALA A 850 -25.52 15.42 54.35
N THR A 851 -25.84 14.28 54.94
CA THR A 851 -25.39 12.97 54.47
C THR A 851 -26.56 12.21 53.87
N PHE A 852 -26.41 11.71 52.64
CA PHE A 852 -27.43 10.86 52.03
C PHE A 852 -27.28 9.44 52.57
N ASN A 853 -28.30 8.94 53.28
CA ASN A 853 -28.16 7.68 54.03
C ASN A 853 -28.06 6.46 53.10
N ASN A 854 -28.68 6.51 51.92
CA ASN A 854 -28.80 5.43 50.94
C ASN A 854 -27.76 5.55 49.81
N SER A 855 -26.57 6.05 50.14
CA SER A 855 -25.51 6.36 49.18
C SER A 855 -24.20 5.60 49.40
N LEU A 856 -24.24 4.51 50.18
CA LEU A 856 -23.05 3.72 50.44
C LEU A 856 -22.52 3.19 49.11
N SER A 857 -21.30 3.54 48.77
CA SER A 857 -20.73 3.22 47.46
C SER A 857 -19.22 3.19 47.51
N LYS A 858 -18.63 2.42 46.59
CA LYS A 858 -17.26 2.67 46.11
C LYS A 858 -17.35 3.46 44.83
N ASN A 859 -18.20 3.07 43.89
CA ASN A 859 -18.43 3.80 42.66
C ASN A 859 -19.75 4.57 42.71
N ILE A 860 -19.71 5.85 42.40
CA ILE A 860 -20.89 6.72 42.48
C ILE A 860 -20.93 7.68 41.29
N TYR A 861 -22.11 7.78 40.71
CA TYR A 861 -22.46 8.77 39.71
C TYR A 861 -23.55 9.70 40.26
N ILE A 862 -23.37 11.00 40.05
CA ILE A 862 -24.28 12.03 40.53
C ILE A 862 -24.54 13.00 39.40
N GLU A 863 -25.80 13.31 39.16
CA GLU A 863 -26.23 14.39 38.29
C GLU A 863 -27.17 15.33 39.03
N MET A 864 -26.87 16.63 39.10
CA MET A 864 -27.67 17.58 39.86
C MET A 864 -27.56 19.01 39.31
N ASP A 865 -28.53 19.86 39.63
CA ASP A 865 -28.39 21.30 39.45
C ASP A 865 -27.79 21.91 40.72
N ALA A 866 -26.68 22.65 40.55
CA ALA A 866 -26.00 23.35 41.62
C ALA A 866 -26.12 24.87 41.44
N ASP A 867 -26.65 25.55 42.45
CA ASP A 867 -26.70 27.02 42.58
C ASP A 867 -25.71 27.46 43.67
N ILE A 868 -24.66 28.15 43.22
CA ILE A 868 -23.51 28.49 44.05
C ILE A 868 -23.38 30.00 44.20
N ALA A 869 -23.41 30.50 45.44
CA ALA A 869 -23.16 31.91 45.72
C ALA A 869 -21.73 32.33 45.33
N GLN A 870 -21.58 33.55 44.79
CA GLN A 870 -20.29 34.11 44.38
C GLN A 870 -19.30 34.19 45.55
N ASP A 871 -18.05 33.83 45.27
CA ASP A 871 -16.90 33.85 46.18
C ASP A 871 -17.02 32.94 47.41
N GLN A 872 -17.97 31.99 47.40
CA GLN A 872 -18.16 30.99 48.45
C GLN A 872 -17.55 29.64 48.10
N THR A 873 -17.05 28.93 49.12
CA THR A 873 -16.48 27.58 48.99
C THR A 873 -17.44 26.53 49.53
N GLY A 874 -17.73 25.51 48.72
CA GLY A 874 -18.57 24.37 49.09
C GLY A 874 -17.80 23.07 48.96
N GLU A 875 -18.35 22.00 49.53
CA GLU A 875 -17.71 20.70 49.52
C GLU A 875 -18.74 19.58 49.33
N ILE A 876 -18.43 18.68 48.41
CA ILE A 876 -19.09 17.38 48.24
C ILE A 876 -18.11 16.32 48.72
N ILE A 877 -18.58 15.40 49.56
CA ILE A 877 -17.81 14.26 50.05
C ILE A 877 -18.33 13.00 49.39
N LEU A 878 -17.42 12.26 48.78
CA LEU A 878 -17.62 10.94 48.19
C LEU A 878 -16.80 9.92 49.01
N ARG A 879 -17.27 8.68 49.14
CA ARG A 879 -16.60 7.61 49.94
C ARG A 879 -16.26 7.98 51.39
N ASP A 880 -16.92 8.97 51.97
CA ASP A 880 -16.56 9.63 53.25
C ASP A 880 -15.18 10.34 53.31
N ASN A 881 -14.23 10.04 52.41
CA ASN A 881 -12.86 10.56 52.46
C ASN A 881 -12.40 11.31 51.20
N ILE A 882 -13.15 11.27 50.10
CA ILE A 882 -12.83 12.05 48.90
C ILE A 882 -13.61 13.36 48.97
N HIS A 883 -12.89 14.46 49.22
CA HIS A 883 -13.48 15.79 49.34
C HIS A 883 -13.29 16.56 48.03
N LEU A 884 -14.39 16.84 47.36
CA LEU A 884 -14.45 17.72 46.19
C LEU A 884 -14.85 19.12 46.64
N GLN A 885 -13.87 19.99 46.77
CA GLN A 885 -14.06 21.38 47.15
C GLN A 885 -14.17 22.26 45.91
N PHE A 886 -15.11 23.19 45.92
CA PHE A 886 -15.33 24.08 44.79
C PHE A 886 -15.57 25.51 45.26
N LYS A 887 -15.11 26.48 44.46
CA LYS A 887 -15.29 27.91 44.69
C LYS A 887 -15.59 28.64 43.39
N TYR A 888 -16.75 29.29 43.34
CA TYR A 888 -17.16 30.07 42.17
C TYR A 888 -16.68 31.52 42.25
N ASN A 889 -16.04 32.00 41.19
CA ASN A 889 -15.71 33.41 41.01
C ASN A 889 -16.15 33.86 39.60
N SER A 890 -17.04 34.86 39.52
CA SER A 890 -17.63 35.30 38.24
C SER A 890 -16.60 35.83 37.23
N SER A 891 -15.41 36.24 37.67
CA SER A 891 -14.33 36.70 36.80
C SER A 891 -13.35 35.59 36.39
N ASN A 892 -13.25 34.50 37.16
CA ASN A 892 -12.22 33.47 37.01
C ASN A 892 -12.78 32.05 36.78
N GLY A 893 -14.10 31.85 36.75
CA GLY A 893 -14.72 30.53 36.62
C GLY A 893 -14.84 29.77 37.94
N MET A 894 -14.88 28.43 37.87
CA MET A 894 -15.02 27.52 39.01
C MET A 894 -13.67 26.92 39.39
N SER A 895 -13.15 27.23 40.57
CA SER A 895 -12.02 26.48 41.14
C SER A 895 -12.52 25.16 41.69
N VAL A 896 -11.86 24.06 41.33
CA VAL A 896 -12.14 22.71 41.82
C VAL A 896 -10.86 22.14 42.43
N THR A 897 -10.96 21.61 43.65
CA THR A 897 -9.87 20.92 44.35
C THR A 897 -10.38 19.57 44.83
N CYS A 898 -9.67 18.50 44.51
CA CYS A 898 -9.93 17.16 45.01
C CYS A 898 -8.90 16.81 46.09
N LEU A 899 -9.40 16.42 47.27
CA LEU A 899 -8.59 15.91 48.37
C LEU A 899 -8.97 14.46 48.66
N ASP A 900 -7.96 13.62 48.91
CA ASP A 900 -8.14 12.30 49.49
C ASP A 900 -7.69 12.36 50.97
N GLY A 901 -8.66 12.30 51.89
CA GLY A 901 -8.48 12.68 53.27
C GLY A 901 -8.05 14.14 53.38
N SER A 902 -6.81 14.37 53.82
CA SER A 902 -6.19 15.70 53.89
C SER A 902 -5.21 16.01 52.77
N LYS A 903 -4.96 15.07 51.84
CA LYS A 903 -3.98 15.20 50.76
C LYS A 903 -4.65 15.77 49.51
N GLU A 904 -4.11 16.86 48.95
CA GLU A 904 -4.53 17.37 47.64
C GLU A 904 -4.04 16.43 46.53
N VAL A 905 -4.98 15.95 45.71
CA VAL A 905 -4.71 15.02 44.59
C VAL A 905 -4.81 15.72 43.25
N GLY A 906 -5.63 16.76 43.13
CA GLY A 906 -5.72 17.56 41.92
C GLY A 906 -6.45 18.88 42.15
N LYS A 907 -6.10 19.90 41.36
CA LYS A 907 -6.70 21.23 41.41
C LYS A 907 -6.72 21.88 40.04
N ALA A 908 -7.86 22.46 39.66
CA ALA A 908 -8.00 23.19 38.39
C ALA A 908 -8.99 24.35 38.50
N THR A 909 -8.91 25.25 37.52
CA THR A 909 -9.91 26.29 37.29
C THR A 909 -10.67 25.96 36.02
N CYS A 910 -11.97 25.77 36.12
CA CYS A 910 -12.85 25.31 35.05
C CYS A 910 -13.78 26.43 34.58
N ALA A 911 -14.11 26.47 33.30
CA ALA A 911 -15.09 27.42 32.78
C ALA A 911 -16.51 27.04 33.23
N LEU A 912 -17.25 27.99 33.82
CA LEU A 912 -18.65 27.83 34.18
C LEU A 912 -19.49 28.79 33.33
N LYS A 913 -20.32 28.26 32.42
CA LYS A 913 -21.09 29.09 31.48
C LYS A 913 -22.36 29.70 32.08
N ASN A 914 -22.98 29.06 33.08
CA ASN A 914 -24.24 29.46 33.72
C ASN A 914 -24.25 29.10 35.22
N ASN A 915 -25.05 29.79 36.04
CA ASN A 915 -25.31 29.45 37.44
C ASN A 915 -26.78 29.80 37.78
N PRO A 916 -27.64 28.84 38.20
CA PRO A 916 -27.34 27.43 38.44
C PRO A 916 -26.83 26.66 37.21
N SER A 917 -26.07 25.60 37.45
CA SER A 917 -25.48 24.75 36.41
C SER A 917 -25.75 23.28 36.67
N ARG A 918 -25.94 22.50 35.60
CA ARG A 918 -26.04 21.04 35.67
C ARG A 918 -24.65 20.44 35.85
N TRP A 919 -24.46 19.68 36.91
CA TRP A 919 -23.21 19.04 37.29
C TRP A 919 -23.33 17.55 37.08
N ARG A 920 -22.27 16.93 36.54
CA ARG A 920 -22.09 15.48 36.54
C ARG A 920 -20.80 15.14 37.23
N ILE A 921 -20.88 14.25 38.20
CA ILE A 921 -19.74 13.78 38.98
C ILE A 921 -19.73 12.27 38.87
N LYS A 922 -18.61 11.73 38.39
CA LYS A 922 -18.40 10.28 38.27
C LYS A 922 -17.15 9.91 39.04
N LEU A 923 -17.29 9.08 40.06
CA LEU A 923 -16.18 8.44 40.76
C LEU A 923 -16.25 6.95 40.45
N GLN A 924 -15.27 6.47 39.69
CA GLN A 924 -15.14 5.07 39.31
C GLN A 924 -13.70 4.62 39.61
N ASP A 925 -13.59 3.58 40.43
CA ASP A 925 -12.32 2.99 40.88
C ASP A 925 -11.43 4.06 41.51
N ASP A 926 -10.24 4.36 41.00
CA ASP A 926 -9.37 5.41 41.55
C ASP A 926 -9.50 6.77 40.85
N ILE A 927 -10.50 6.94 39.96
CA ILE A 927 -10.66 8.11 39.08
C ILE A 927 -11.95 8.89 39.38
N LEU A 928 -11.81 10.19 39.64
CA LEU A 928 -12.90 11.17 39.74
C LEU A 928 -12.92 12.05 38.50
N GLN A 929 -14.09 12.19 37.88
CA GLN A 929 -14.34 13.08 36.75
C GLN A 929 -15.54 13.99 37.03
N VAL A 930 -15.44 15.25 36.63
CA VAL A 930 -16.47 16.27 36.86
C VAL A 930 -16.73 17.08 35.58
N TRP A 931 -18.01 17.24 35.23
CA TRP A 931 -18.47 18.09 34.13
C TRP A 931 -19.45 19.14 34.66
N PHE A 932 -19.38 20.34 34.08
CA PHE A 932 -20.27 21.47 34.37
C PHE A 932 -21.17 21.78 33.15
N GLY A 933 -21.91 20.79 32.66
CA GLY A 933 -22.78 20.91 31.49
C GLY A 933 -23.51 19.62 31.11
N LYS A 934 -24.44 19.71 30.15
CA LYS A 934 -25.27 18.59 29.65
C LYS A 934 -24.59 17.70 28.61
N ASP A 935 -23.46 18.09 28.06
CA ASP A 935 -22.71 17.34 27.04
C ASP A 935 -21.47 16.66 27.68
N THR A 936 -21.36 15.34 27.53
CA THR A 936 -20.22 14.52 27.98
C THR A 936 -19.37 13.98 26.83
N SER A 937 -19.68 14.34 25.59
CA SER A 937 -18.85 14.00 24.41
C SER A 937 -17.53 14.77 24.43
N ALA A 938 -17.52 15.96 25.02
CA ALA A 938 -16.31 16.67 25.41
C ALA A 938 -15.70 16.07 26.69
N GLY A 939 -14.36 16.04 26.76
CA GLY A 939 -13.64 15.56 27.95
C GLY A 939 -14.05 16.25 29.26
N ALA A 940 -13.84 15.58 30.39
CA ALA A 940 -14.20 16.10 31.71
C ALA A 940 -13.54 17.45 32.01
N ALA A 941 -14.31 18.38 32.60
CA ALA A 941 -13.81 19.70 33.00
C ALA A 941 -12.74 19.58 34.10
N PHE A 942 -12.82 18.54 34.92
CA PHE A 942 -11.81 18.19 35.91
C PHE A 942 -11.70 16.67 36.02
N THR A 943 -10.46 16.15 36.08
CA THR A 943 -10.15 14.74 36.35
C THR A 943 -9.08 14.65 37.44
N ALA A 944 -9.26 13.74 38.40
CA ALA A 944 -8.26 13.35 39.38
C ALA A 944 -8.17 11.82 39.44
N SER A 945 -6.96 11.28 39.47
CA SER A 945 -6.68 9.83 39.51
C SER A 945 -5.80 9.47 40.72
N GLY A 946 -5.68 8.18 41.04
CA GLY A 946 -4.91 7.71 42.20
C GLY A 946 -5.60 7.98 43.55
N LEU A 947 -6.94 8.02 43.55
CA LEU A 947 -7.77 8.17 44.75
C LEU A 947 -7.93 6.83 45.47
N SER A 948 -7.99 6.85 46.80
CA SER A 948 -8.19 5.63 47.58
C SER A 948 -9.58 5.01 47.37
N GLU A 949 -9.58 3.69 47.22
CA GLU A 949 -10.79 2.87 47.08
C GLU A 949 -11.28 2.40 48.45
N LYS A 950 -12.28 3.09 48.97
CA LYS A 950 -12.96 2.79 50.24
C LYS A 950 -14.47 2.91 50.07
N GLU A 951 -15.23 2.12 50.82
CA GLU A 951 -16.67 2.31 50.94
C GLU A 951 -17.01 3.52 51.83
N GLY A 952 -17.95 4.34 51.39
CA GLY A 952 -18.48 5.43 52.21
C GLY A 952 -19.68 6.10 51.56
N LYS A 953 -20.18 7.18 52.16
CA LYS A 953 -21.43 7.82 51.74
C LYS A 953 -21.18 9.13 51.01
N LEU A 954 -22.16 9.50 50.19
CA LEU A 954 -22.34 10.86 49.68
C LEU A 954 -22.76 11.79 50.81
N ALA A 955 -21.99 12.85 51.00
CA ALA A 955 -22.38 13.94 51.87
C ALA A 955 -22.02 15.29 51.25
N PHE A 956 -22.61 16.34 51.80
CA PHE A 956 -22.38 17.71 51.39
C PHE A 956 -22.13 18.56 52.63
N ASN A 957 -21.11 19.41 52.56
CA ASN A 957 -20.66 20.27 53.66
C ASN A 957 -20.66 21.74 53.23
N GLY A 958 -21.17 22.60 54.11
CA GLY A 958 -20.98 24.05 53.99
C GLY A 958 -19.64 24.46 54.58
N ALA A 959 -18.68 24.86 53.74
CA ALA A 959 -17.39 25.39 54.22
C ALA A 959 -17.56 26.76 54.89
N ALA A 960 -16.48 27.33 55.43
CA ALA A 960 -16.47 28.45 56.37
C ALA A 960 -17.18 29.76 55.93
N TRP A 961 -17.68 29.87 54.70
CA TRP A 961 -18.50 31.00 54.22
C TRP A 961 -19.67 30.57 53.30
N GLY A 962 -19.90 29.27 53.12
CA GLY A 962 -20.77 28.66 52.12
C GLY A 962 -22.30 28.81 52.31
N ASN A 963 -23.03 29.16 51.24
CA ASN A 963 -24.48 28.95 51.11
C ASN A 963 -24.76 28.32 49.74
N PHE A 964 -25.11 27.04 49.71
CA PHE A 964 -25.27 26.25 48.49
C PHE A 964 -26.66 25.65 48.40
N LYS A 965 -27.18 25.56 47.18
CA LYS A 965 -28.44 24.88 46.90
C LYS A 965 -28.23 23.84 45.80
N TYR A 966 -28.73 22.63 46.05
CA TYR A 966 -28.74 21.54 45.07
C TYR A 966 -30.17 21.09 44.83
N SER A 967 -30.53 20.86 43.58
CA SER A 967 -31.86 20.37 43.17
C SER A 967 -31.75 19.39 42.00
N ASN A 968 -32.85 18.70 41.68
CA ASN A 968 -32.93 17.73 40.57
C ASN A 968 -31.82 16.68 40.62
N MET A 969 -31.58 16.12 41.81
CA MET A 969 -30.42 15.29 42.08
C MET A 969 -30.73 13.82 41.81
N HIS A 970 -30.09 13.31 40.77
CA HIS A 970 -30.02 11.91 40.41
C HIS A 970 -28.74 11.30 41.00
N VAL A 971 -28.85 10.16 41.68
CA VAL A 971 -27.71 9.44 42.26
C VAL A 971 -27.76 7.99 41.84
N HIS A 972 -26.64 7.44 41.39
CA HIS A 972 -26.46 6.03 41.08
C HIS A 972 -25.26 5.49 41.86
N THR A 973 -25.49 4.46 42.68
CA THR A 973 -24.46 3.79 43.49
C THR A 973 -24.21 2.39 42.98
N ASP A 974 -23.02 1.84 43.19
CA ASP A 974 -22.69 0.45 42.90
C ASP A 974 -23.28 -0.58 43.89
N TYR A 975 -23.73 -0.14 45.06
CA TYR A 975 -24.48 -0.99 45.98
C TYR A 975 -25.98 -0.94 45.67
N ALA A 976 -26.66 -2.08 45.78
CA ALA A 976 -28.11 -2.23 45.58
C ALA A 976 -28.91 -2.31 46.89
N TYR A 977 -30.22 -2.09 46.78
CA TYR A 977 -31.19 -2.20 47.87
C TYR A 977 -32.47 -2.90 47.39
N ASN A 978 -33.22 -3.49 48.32
CA ASN A 978 -34.55 -4.08 48.10
C ASN A 978 -34.60 -5.16 47.00
N LEU A 979 -33.62 -6.06 46.97
CA LEU A 979 -33.63 -7.17 46.00
C LEU A 979 -34.81 -8.11 46.24
N ALA A 980 -35.62 -8.29 45.20
CA ALA A 980 -36.52 -9.43 45.08
C ALA A 980 -36.26 -10.15 43.76
N ILE A 981 -36.19 -11.48 43.78
CA ILE A 981 -36.22 -12.29 42.56
C ILE A 981 -37.67 -12.75 42.37
N VAL A 982 -38.21 -12.54 41.17
CA VAL A 982 -39.58 -12.87 40.82
C VAL A 982 -39.59 -13.77 39.61
N ASP A 983 -40.27 -14.91 39.72
CA ASP A 983 -40.46 -15.87 38.65
C ASP A 983 -41.94 -15.96 38.31
N ASN A 984 -42.31 -15.66 37.06
CA ASN A 984 -43.69 -15.76 36.60
C ASN A 984 -43.96 -17.21 36.17
N LYS A 985 -44.55 -17.99 37.08
CA LYS A 985 -44.94 -19.37 36.84
C LYS A 985 -45.83 -19.45 35.61
N HIS A 986 -45.44 -20.24 34.62
CA HIS A 986 -46.26 -20.50 33.44
C HIS A 986 -47.65 -21.02 33.85
N GLU A 987 -48.69 -20.68 33.10
CA GLU A 987 -50.07 -21.07 33.41
C GLU A 987 -50.27 -22.60 33.36
N GLU A 988 -49.53 -23.27 32.46
CA GLU A 988 -49.55 -24.72 32.26
C GLU A 988 -48.73 -25.53 33.30
N ILE A 989 -48.16 -24.86 34.32
CA ILE A 989 -47.36 -25.52 35.38
C ILE A 989 -47.97 -25.24 36.75
N THR A 990 -48.26 -26.27 37.53
CA THR A 990 -48.62 -26.12 38.96
C THR A 990 -47.36 -26.12 39.81
N LEU A 991 -47.29 -25.18 40.78
CA LEU A 991 -46.16 -25.09 41.71
C LEU A 991 -46.12 -26.32 42.62
N GLY A 992 -44.96 -26.99 42.68
CA GLY A 992 -44.63 -28.04 43.64
C GLY A 992 -44.02 -27.47 44.91
N SER A 993 -42.78 -26.98 44.85
CA SER A 993 -42.07 -26.39 45.99
C SER A 993 -41.11 -25.27 45.54
N ALA A 994 -40.79 -24.34 46.44
CA ALA A 994 -39.77 -23.31 46.21
C ALA A 994 -38.78 -23.31 47.39
N ASP A 995 -37.50 -23.08 47.11
CA ASP A 995 -36.46 -23.01 48.13
C ASP A 995 -36.39 -21.64 48.81
N GLU A 996 -35.48 -21.52 49.80
CA GLU A 996 -35.04 -20.26 50.41
C GLU A 996 -36.13 -19.24 50.80
N GLY A 997 -37.33 -19.72 51.13
CA GLY A 997 -38.45 -18.87 51.55
C GLY A 997 -39.24 -18.22 50.41
N GLY A 998 -39.08 -18.68 49.17
CA GLY A 998 -39.90 -18.29 48.02
C GLY A 998 -41.39 -18.54 48.26
N LYS A 999 -42.23 -17.54 47.94
CA LYS A 999 -43.68 -17.58 48.16
C LYS A 999 -44.42 -17.36 46.86
N LEU A 1000 -45.45 -18.17 46.63
CA LEU A 1000 -46.41 -17.92 45.55
C LEU A 1000 -47.27 -16.71 45.90
N VAL A 1001 -47.20 -15.66 45.08
CA VAL A 1001 -47.98 -14.42 45.19
C VAL A 1001 -48.66 -14.21 43.85
N GLY A 1002 -49.96 -14.52 43.78
CA GLY A 1002 -50.66 -14.62 42.49
C GLY A 1002 -50.09 -15.77 41.67
N ASP A 1003 -49.69 -15.49 40.43
CA ASP A 1003 -49.05 -16.46 39.52
C ASP A 1003 -47.52 -16.38 39.54
N SER A 1004 -46.92 -15.60 40.44
CA SER A 1004 -45.46 -15.44 40.52
C SER A 1004 -44.89 -16.03 41.80
N ILE A 1005 -43.73 -16.66 41.72
CA ILE A 1005 -42.93 -17.09 42.88
C ILE A 1005 -41.95 -15.95 43.20
N VAL A 1006 -42.01 -15.45 44.44
CA VAL A 1006 -41.26 -14.28 44.88
C VAL A 1006 -40.30 -14.65 46.00
N TRP A 1007 -39.01 -14.38 45.81
CA TRP A 1007 -37.98 -14.42 46.85
C TRP A 1007 -37.62 -13.00 47.26
N GLU A 1008 -38.07 -12.59 48.45
CA GLU A 1008 -37.68 -11.31 49.06
C GLU A 1008 -36.46 -11.52 49.95
N PHE A 1009 -35.35 -10.84 49.64
CA PHE A 1009 -34.15 -10.90 50.47
C PHE A 1009 -34.13 -9.69 51.41
N GLU A 1010 -34.10 -9.89 52.74
CA GLU A 1010 -34.05 -8.79 53.73
C GLU A 1010 -32.78 -7.91 53.56
N HIS A 1011 -32.88 -6.89 52.71
CA HIS A 1011 -31.81 -5.93 52.40
C HIS A 1011 -32.38 -4.51 52.36
N GLY A 1012 -33.02 -4.11 53.46
CA GLY A 1012 -33.42 -2.72 53.70
C GLY A 1012 -32.22 -1.81 53.93
N MET A 1013 -32.46 -0.51 54.16
CA MET A 1013 -31.46 0.58 54.26
C MET A 1013 -30.25 0.35 55.21
N LYS A 1014 -30.25 -0.70 56.03
CA LYS A 1014 -29.15 -1.07 56.94
C LYS A 1014 -28.25 -2.21 56.43
N ASN A 1015 -28.59 -2.85 55.31
CA ASN A 1015 -27.87 -4.01 54.79
C ASN A 1015 -27.82 -3.98 53.23
N PRO A 1016 -27.06 -3.05 52.62
CA PRO A 1016 -26.95 -2.94 51.16
C PRO A 1016 -26.21 -4.12 50.53
N ILE A 1017 -26.50 -4.39 49.26
CA ILE A 1017 -25.91 -5.49 48.50
C ILE A 1017 -24.70 -4.96 47.73
N PRO A 1018 -23.47 -5.44 48.00
CA PRO A 1018 -22.28 -4.99 47.30
C PRO A 1018 -22.23 -5.51 45.86
N PHE A 1019 -21.53 -4.76 45.00
CA PHE A 1019 -21.20 -5.18 43.63
C PHE A 1019 -20.54 -6.56 43.59
N GLY A 1020 -21.01 -7.42 42.68
CA GLY A 1020 -20.55 -8.80 42.47
C GLY A 1020 -21.17 -9.84 43.41
N LYS A 1021 -22.10 -9.47 44.30
CA LYS A 1021 -22.77 -10.44 45.17
C LYS A 1021 -23.73 -11.32 44.38
N LYS A 1022 -23.66 -12.64 44.60
CA LYS A 1022 -24.49 -13.65 43.93
C LYS A 1022 -25.60 -14.21 44.83
N TYR A 1023 -26.75 -14.49 44.22
CA TYR A 1023 -27.92 -15.16 44.78
C TYR A 1023 -28.36 -16.27 43.83
N THR A 1024 -28.80 -17.40 44.39
CA THR A 1024 -29.29 -18.54 43.60
C THR A 1024 -30.56 -19.06 44.27
N VAL A 1025 -31.64 -19.20 43.51
CA VAL A 1025 -32.93 -19.70 44.01
C VAL A 1025 -33.51 -20.73 43.04
N THR A 1026 -34.34 -21.63 43.55
CA THR A 1026 -34.90 -22.75 42.81
C THR A 1026 -36.36 -23.02 43.18
N TRP A 1027 -37.13 -23.48 42.20
CA TRP A 1027 -38.48 -24.01 42.44
C TRP A 1027 -38.81 -25.16 41.50
N THR A 1028 -39.66 -26.06 41.97
CA THR A 1028 -40.16 -27.22 41.23
C THR A 1028 -41.64 -27.06 40.90
N GLY A 1029 -42.06 -27.52 39.74
CA GLY A 1029 -43.47 -27.54 39.31
C GLY A 1029 -43.83 -28.80 38.53
N THR A 1030 -45.11 -29.13 38.50
CA THR A 1030 -45.66 -30.23 37.69
C THR A 1030 -46.30 -29.63 36.45
N VAL A 1031 -45.97 -30.18 35.27
CA VAL A 1031 -46.57 -29.78 33.99
C VAL A 1031 -47.99 -30.34 33.90
N ASP A 1032 -49.00 -29.47 33.88
CA ASP A 1032 -50.42 -29.87 33.85
C ASP A 1032 -50.97 -29.94 32.43
N GLU A 1033 -50.50 -29.04 31.57
CA GLU A 1033 -50.80 -28.96 30.15
C GLU A 1033 -49.47 -28.72 29.41
N CYS A 1034 -49.36 -29.14 28.14
CA CYS A 1034 -48.15 -28.89 27.37
C CYS A 1034 -48.50 -28.83 25.88
N ASN A 1035 -48.85 -27.62 25.42
CA ASN A 1035 -49.45 -27.44 24.09
C ASN A 1035 -48.41 -27.24 22.97
N GLU A 1036 -47.30 -26.53 23.23
CA GLU A 1036 -46.23 -26.30 22.25
C GLU A 1036 -44.84 -26.16 22.91
N VAL A 1037 -44.63 -25.08 23.66
CA VAL A 1037 -43.37 -24.78 24.34
C VAL A 1037 -43.69 -24.04 25.64
N LEU A 1038 -43.11 -24.49 26.75
CA LEU A 1038 -43.21 -23.80 28.03
C LEU A 1038 -42.12 -22.73 28.08
N ILE A 1039 -42.51 -21.45 28.06
CA ILE A 1039 -41.59 -20.32 28.20
C ILE A 1039 -41.78 -19.73 29.59
N ASN A 1040 -40.80 -19.88 30.45
CA ASN A 1040 -40.89 -19.42 31.82
C ASN A 1040 -39.91 -18.27 32.08
N GLN A 1041 -40.40 -17.14 32.58
CA GLN A 1041 -39.65 -15.88 32.69
C GLN A 1041 -39.44 -15.48 34.15
N ALA A 1042 -38.24 -15.02 34.49
CA ALA A 1042 -37.94 -14.43 35.80
C ALA A 1042 -37.29 -13.06 35.62
N TYR A 1043 -37.42 -12.21 36.64
CA TYR A 1043 -36.77 -10.91 36.72
C TYR A 1043 -36.31 -10.59 38.14
N ALA A 1044 -35.34 -9.69 38.25
CA ALA A 1044 -34.86 -9.17 39.53
C ALA A 1044 -35.31 -7.73 39.73
N GLN A 1045 -36.02 -7.48 40.83
CA GLN A 1045 -36.41 -6.14 41.26
C GLN A 1045 -35.31 -5.54 42.12
N LEU A 1046 -34.90 -4.32 41.78
CA LEU A 1046 -33.97 -3.50 42.54
C LEU A 1046 -34.51 -2.08 42.66
N LEU A 1047 -34.13 -1.38 43.73
CA LEU A 1047 -34.49 0.01 43.90
C LEU A 1047 -33.98 0.88 42.73
N GLY A 1048 -34.91 1.48 41.99
CA GLY A 1048 -34.62 2.36 40.86
C GLY A 1048 -34.56 1.68 39.49
N HIS A 1049 -34.78 0.36 39.43
CA HIS A 1049 -34.80 -0.40 38.18
C HIS A 1049 -36.22 -0.86 37.82
N SER A 1050 -36.48 -0.99 36.52
CA SER A 1050 -37.77 -1.52 36.01
C SER A 1050 -37.78 -3.05 35.90
N ASP A 1051 -38.94 -3.67 36.03
CA ASP A 1051 -39.09 -5.13 36.03
C ASP A 1051 -38.61 -5.81 34.73
N ASP A 1052 -38.62 -5.10 33.59
CA ASP A 1052 -38.17 -5.60 32.30
C ASP A 1052 -36.67 -5.40 32.02
N GLU A 1053 -35.95 -4.72 32.91
CA GLU A 1053 -34.54 -4.38 32.75
C GLU A 1053 -33.60 -5.55 33.08
N ILE A 1054 -33.89 -6.32 34.13
CA ILE A 1054 -33.05 -7.41 34.63
C ILE A 1054 -33.85 -8.72 34.59
N ARG A 1055 -33.89 -9.37 33.42
CA ARG A 1055 -34.73 -10.56 33.19
C ARG A 1055 -34.00 -11.71 32.49
N ALA A 1056 -34.54 -12.90 32.66
CA ALA A 1056 -34.06 -14.15 32.07
C ALA A 1056 -35.24 -15.07 31.74
N GLN A 1057 -35.05 -15.98 30.79
CA GLN A 1057 -36.04 -17.02 30.47
C GLN A 1057 -35.40 -18.39 30.35
N ALA A 1058 -36.19 -19.42 30.67
CA ALA A 1058 -35.89 -20.80 30.36
C ALA A 1058 -37.05 -21.37 29.54
N THR A 1059 -36.72 -22.29 28.62
CA THR A 1059 -37.68 -22.88 27.70
C THR A 1059 -37.60 -24.41 27.72
N SER A 1060 -38.74 -25.08 27.80
CA SER A 1060 -38.86 -26.54 27.65
C SER A 1060 -39.81 -26.86 26.50
N LYS A 1061 -39.43 -27.79 25.62
CA LYS A 1061 -40.29 -28.25 24.51
C LYS A 1061 -41.33 -29.25 24.99
N CYS A 1062 -42.57 -29.13 24.51
CA CYS A 1062 -43.58 -30.15 24.76
C CYS A 1062 -43.36 -31.35 23.83
N ILE A 1063 -43.35 -32.56 24.39
CA ILE A 1063 -43.31 -33.82 23.64
C ILE A 1063 -44.63 -34.59 23.81
N ASP A 1064 -45.22 -35.03 22.70
CA ASP A 1064 -46.46 -35.79 22.67
C ASP A 1064 -46.15 -37.30 22.64
N GLU A 1065 -46.48 -38.03 23.71
CA GLU A 1065 -46.23 -39.48 23.85
C GLU A 1065 -47.25 -40.36 23.07
N SER A 1066 -48.00 -39.79 22.13
CA SER A 1066 -48.96 -40.58 21.32
C SER A 1066 -48.40 -41.29 20.09
N CYS A 1067 -47.07 -41.31 19.87
CA CYS A 1067 -46.45 -42.02 18.73
C CYS A 1067 -45.22 -42.87 19.09
N ASP A 1068 -45.33 -43.74 20.10
CA ASP A 1068 -44.39 -44.86 20.25
C ASP A 1068 -44.82 -46.01 19.32
N GLY A 1069 -44.43 -45.90 18.04
CA GLY A 1069 -44.86 -46.86 17.03
C GLY A 1069 -44.30 -46.71 15.63
N VAL A 1070 -43.08 -46.21 15.41
CA VAL A 1070 -42.37 -46.44 14.12
C VAL A 1070 -40.87 -46.63 14.36
N GLU A 1071 -40.34 -47.71 13.77
CA GLU A 1071 -38.95 -48.16 13.80
C GLU A 1071 -37.93 -47.05 13.47
N LYS A 1072 -36.83 -47.04 14.23
CA LYS A 1072 -35.57 -46.38 13.86
C LYS A 1072 -35.08 -46.93 12.51
N ALA A 1073 -35.13 -46.10 11.47
CA ALA A 1073 -34.27 -46.27 10.30
C ALA A 1073 -32.96 -45.51 10.56
N GLU A 1074 -31.87 -46.26 10.78
CA GLU A 1074 -30.52 -45.75 10.58
C GLU A 1074 -30.35 -45.36 9.11
N ILE A 1075 -30.02 -44.10 8.84
CA ILE A 1075 -29.39 -43.70 7.58
C ILE A 1075 -28.05 -43.06 7.92
N SER A 1076 -26.99 -43.80 7.60
CA SER A 1076 -25.61 -43.29 7.59
C SER A 1076 -25.45 -42.33 6.42
N ILE A 1077 -24.87 -41.16 6.64
CA ILE A 1077 -24.42 -40.29 5.54
C ILE A 1077 -22.90 -40.42 5.43
N LYS A 1078 -22.48 -41.11 4.36
CA LYS A 1078 -21.23 -40.86 3.66
C LYS A 1078 -21.54 -39.91 2.50
N ASP A 1079 -20.76 -38.84 2.46
CA ASP A 1079 -20.28 -38.00 1.35
C ASP A 1079 -20.49 -36.51 1.61
#